data_AF-Q9ZHG4-F1
#
_entry.id   AF-Q9ZHG4-F1
#
_cell.length_a   1.000
_cell.length_b   1.000
_cell.length_c   1.000
_cell.angle_alpha   90.00
_cell.angle_beta   90.00
_cell.angle_gamma   90.00
#
_symmetry.space_group_name_H-M   'P 1'
#
loop_
_entity.id
_entity.type
_entity.pdbx_description
1 polymer ?
#
loop_
_entity_poly.entity_id
_entity_poly.type
_entity_poly.pdbx_seq_one_letter_code
_entity_poly.pdbx_strand_id
1 'polypeptide(L)'
;MIPWVISPYSFDGSVVRFEKLALLLKRKGLKSVILADRNFHAAVKFNTIMRKHGLIPVHGLWKDGRIFVARNREEFDSLVRYYNGETHEIEDIPVFQESELTPVRYLDASEKKASIFMRKIFGLDEDVQGFPEKCEDVADILNAEAYDLRVNHRFPTPPKNWNELLIKKAEPLGEEYISRLKRELEVIKRKGFTPYIYTVEKVVEIAKKMGIKVGPGRGSAVGSLVAYLCGITEVDPIKYDLLFERFLNEERQEPPDIDVDVEDRRRKDLIKELSKSFQVYQVSTFGNLTEKSLKNLINSVLPDASLEEKNEIYKTVYGLPHHPSVHAAGVVISENPLPLPTRTEEDIPITDYDMYDLQEIGVVKIDILGLKTLSFIKDFKKEIFDYSDEKTYHLISKGKTLGVFQLEGLQARKLCRRISPRNMDELSILLALNRPGPLRSGLDVMFSNSKNVPAFFRKMFPETRGVLIYQEQIMRLAMFAGLSGTEADILRRAIAKKEREKMEPLLEKMKKGLLEKGMENAEQILEILLNFSSYAFNKSHSVAYAHITYQTAYLKAHHLEEFFKLYFAYNSSDAGKIFLAVQELRNEGYRVHPPDINISGKDLVFHGKDVYLPLTVVKGVGVTLVEQIEKIRPVSSVRELQERVTGVPRNVVESLITAGAFDKLYENRKLALEELNKRVEKDILEIRSLFGEKVEQESSNIKIGDITELEEKSMGFPLTPVHEVPTGLFARIDDVFTYGRILPVLVKRVSRNIVTDGLSVCRVRTDVPDGVHLVLLSPLQKIIKIWPFNENTRFVYRVDFTATLEKAGQNEITEVLKNGAVVRYEGYRPLTDEYRYRVVPR
;
A
#
# COMPACT_ATOMS: atom_id res chain seq x y z
N MET A 1 -39.82 30.91 11.12
CA MET A 1 -39.32 29.65 10.51
C MET A 1 -38.03 29.27 11.21
N ILE A 2 -37.92 28.02 11.65
CA ILE A 2 -36.70 27.51 12.30
C ILE A 2 -35.94 26.67 11.25
N PRO A 3 -34.75 27.10 10.81
CA PRO A 3 -33.94 26.34 9.87
C PRO A 3 -33.33 25.11 10.55
N TRP A 4 -33.42 23.97 9.87
CA TRP A 4 -32.77 22.73 10.26
C TRP A 4 -31.79 22.30 9.16
N VAL A 5 -30.50 22.32 9.48
CA VAL A 5 -29.42 21.94 8.57
C VAL A 5 -29.28 20.43 8.53
N ILE A 6 -29.27 19.91 7.30
CA ILE A 6 -28.84 18.55 6.99
C ILE A 6 -27.41 18.66 6.45
N SER A 7 -26.47 17.90 6.98
CA SER A 7 -25.09 17.93 6.50
C SER A 7 -24.89 17.04 5.27
N PRO A 8 -23.82 17.26 4.49
CA PRO A 8 -23.42 16.33 3.43
C PRO A 8 -23.14 14.90 3.95
N TYR A 9 -22.85 14.73 5.24
CA TYR A 9 -22.57 13.43 5.88
C TYR A 9 -23.83 12.65 6.26
N SER A 10 -25.00 13.26 6.12
CA SER A 10 -26.30 12.58 6.15
C SER A 10 -26.55 11.75 4.88
N PHE A 11 -25.76 11.98 3.81
CA PHE A 11 -25.95 11.37 2.48
C PHE A 11 -27.34 11.63 1.88
N ASP A 12 -27.95 12.76 2.26
CA ASP A 12 -29.29 13.19 1.83
C ASP A 12 -29.23 14.31 0.76
N GLY A 13 -28.08 14.44 0.09
CA GLY A 13 -27.87 15.39 -1.00
C GLY A 13 -27.63 16.85 -0.58
N SER A 14 -27.30 17.09 0.69
CA SER A 14 -26.83 18.39 1.14
C SER A 14 -25.43 18.71 0.63
N VAL A 15 -25.21 19.99 0.31
CA VAL A 15 -23.91 20.57 -0.08
C VAL A 15 -23.43 21.64 0.91
N VAL A 16 -24.08 21.75 2.07
CA VAL A 16 -23.76 22.74 3.11
C VAL A 16 -22.32 22.58 3.59
N ARG A 17 -21.56 23.69 3.58
CA ARG A 17 -20.23 23.79 4.18
C ARG A 17 -20.31 24.56 5.49
N PHE A 18 -19.90 23.96 6.60
CA PHE A 18 -20.06 24.57 7.93
C PHE A 18 -19.33 25.90 8.11
N GLU A 19 -18.17 26.10 7.47
CA GLU A 19 -17.48 27.39 7.48
C GLU A 19 -18.33 28.50 6.81
N LYS A 20 -18.97 28.19 5.67
CA LYS A 20 -19.90 29.13 5.02
C LYS A 20 -21.16 29.35 5.87
N LEU A 21 -21.69 28.30 6.49
CA LEU A 21 -22.84 28.37 7.37
C LEU A 21 -22.56 29.30 8.57
N ALA A 22 -21.42 29.16 9.24
CA ALA A 22 -21.04 30.02 10.36
C ALA A 22 -21.00 31.50 9.96
N LEU A 23 -20.42 31.82 8.79
CA LEU A 23 -20.41 33.17 8.26
C LEU A 23 -21.81 33.67 7.89
N LEU A 24 -22.68 32.81 7.34
CA LEU A 24 -24.06 33.14 7.04
C LEU A 24 -24.86 33.49 8.30
N LEU A 25 -24.75 32.68 9.35
CA LEU A 25 -25.44 32.91 10.63
C LEU A 25 -25.06 34.26 11.23
N LYS A 26 -23.75 34.56 11.26
CA LYS A 26 -23.25 35.87 11.71
C LYS A 26 -23.82 37.03 10.90
N ARG A 27 -23.81 36.93 9.56
CA ARG A 27 -24.38 37.97 8.69
C ARG A 27 -25.87 38.19 8.93
N LYS A 28 -26.61 37.14 9.30
CA LYS A 28 -28.04 37.19 9.63
C LYS A 28 -28.33 37.56 11.08
N GLY A 29 -27.31 37.75 11.93
CA GLY A 29 -27.49 38.04 13.36
C GLY A 29 -27.99 36.84 14.18
N LEU A 30 -27.86 35.62 13.65
CA LEU A 30 -28.20 34.39 14.36
C LEU A 30 -27.00 33.91 15.18
N LYS A 31 -27.28 33.42 16.39
CA LYS A 31 -26.33 32.79 17.32
C LYS A 31 -26.25 31.29 17.11
N SER A 32 -27.28 30.66 16.53
CA SER A 32 -27.39 29.21 16.45
C SER A 32 -28.14 28.71 15.22
N VAL A 33 -28.04 27.39 14.98
CA VAL A 33 -28.86 26.63 14.03
C VAL A 33 -28.89 25.16 14.45
N ILE A 34 -29.99 24.45 14.15
CA ILE A 34 -30.08 23.01 14.37
C ILE A 34 -29.28 22.30 13.27
N LEU A 35 -28.30 21.46 13.63
CA LEU A 35 -27.83 20.38 12.77
C LEU A 35 -28.52 19.09 13.22
N ALA A 36 -29.33 18.48 12.35
CA ALA A 36 -29.82 17.12 12.61
C ALA A 36 -29.67 16.25 11.37
N ASP A 37 -28.93 15.17 11.50
CA ASP A 37 -28.77 14.18 10.44
C ASP A 37 -29.43 12.87 10.89
N ARG A 38 -29.50 11.87 10.00
CA ARG A 38 -29.91 10.51 10.39
C ARG A 38 -28.87 9.78 11.24
N ASN A 39 -27.69 10.37 11.37
CA ASN A 39 -26.50 9.86 12.03
C ASN A 39 -25.77 11.04 12.70
N PHE A 40 -24.65 10.78 13.36
CA PHE A 40 -23.86 11.83 14.01
C PHE A 40 -22.52 12.09 13.31
N HIS A 41 -22.33 11.64 12.07
CA HIS A 41 -21.07 11.77 11.33
C HIS A 41 -20.49 13.18 11.32
N ALA A 42 -21.33 14.22 11.30
CA ALA A 42 -20.91 15.61 11.21
C ALA A 42 -20.86 16.37 12.55
N ALA A 43 -21.26 15.74 13.67
CA ALA A 43 -21.50 16.42 14.94
C ALA A 43 -20.24 17.13 15.47
N VAL A 44 -19.10 16.44 15.52
CA VAL A 44 -17.84 17.02 16.01
C VAL A 44 -17.39 18.18 15.13
N LYS A 45 -17.32 17.97 13.82
CA LYS A 45 -16.95 19.01 12.86
C LYS A 45 -17.84 20.25 12.96
N PHE A 46 -19.14 20.07 13.11
CA PHE A 46 -20.10 21.16 13.30
C PHE A 46 -19.86 21.87 14.63
N ASN A 47 -19.77 21.14 15.73
CA ASN A 47 -19.52 21.69 17.07
C ASN A 47 -18.26 22.55 17.10
N THR A 48 -17.13 22.01 16.61
CA THR A 48 -15.84 22.71 16.58
C THR A 48 -15.92 23.98 15.74
N ILE A 49 -16.50 23.93 14.53
CA ILE A 49 -16.56 25.11 13.65
C ILE A 49 -17.49 26.18 14.23
N MET A 50 -18.68 25.83 14.75
CA MET A 50 -19.60 26.80 15.34
C MET A 50 -18.98 27.48 16.55
N ARG A 51 -18.40 26.71 17.48
CA ARG A 51 -17.75 27.26 18.68
C ARG A 51 -16.55 28.14 18.36
N LYS A 52 -15.73 27.76 17.37
CA LYS A 52 -14.63 28.60 16.86
C LYS A 52 -15.12 29.96 16.36
N HIS A 53 -16.35 30.03 15.86
CA HIS A 53 -16.99 31.27 15.43
C HIS A 53 -17.78 31.98 16.55
N GLY A 54 -17.82 31.46 17.78
CA GLY A 54 -18.61 32.03 18.87
C GLY A 54 -20.12 31.82 18.70
N LEU A 55 -20.52 30.79 17.94
CA LEU A 55 -21.90 30.37 17.75
C LEU A 55 -22.23 29.17 18.67
N ILE A 56 -23.52 28.99 18.95
CA ILE A 56 -24.04 27.89 19.77
C ILE A 56 -24.37 26.69 18.85
N PRO A 57 -23.63 25.58 18.94
CA PRO A 57 -23.95 24.39 18.16
C PRO A 57 -25.13 23.64 18.78
N VAL A 58 -26.28 23.63 18.10
CA VAL A 58 -27.46 22.87 18.50
C VAL A 58 -27.53 21.60 17.68
N HIS A 59 -27.41 20.45 18.33
CA HIS A 59 -27.42 19.15 17.66
C HIS A 59 -28.80 18.51 17.77
N GLY A 60 -29.18 17.78 16.74
CA GLY A 60 -30.35 16.93 16.78
C GLY A 60 -30.15 15.62 16.06
N LEU A 61 -31.14 14.75 16.19
CA LEU A 61 -31.23 13.47 15.50
C LEU A 61 -32.51 13.46 14.68
N TRP A 62 -32.38 13.25 13.37
CA TRP A 62 -33.51 13.06 12.47
C TRP A 62 -33.82 11.57 12.32
N LYS A 63 -34.97 11.15 12.87
CA LYS A 63 -35.38 9.75 12.88
C LYS A 63 -36.90 9.63 12.84
N ASP A 64 -37.42 8.78 11.97
CA ASP A 64 -38.85 8.44 11.85
C ASP A 64 -39.79 9.66 11.76
N GLY A 65 -39.51 10.61 10.86
CA GLY A 65 -40.37 11.79 10.66
C GLY A 65 -40.20 12.89 11.71
N ARG A 66 -39.33 12.68 12.71
CA ARG A 66 -39.16 13.53 13.88
C ARG A 66 -37.72 13.99 14.03
N ILE A 67 -37.55 15.17 14.62
CA ILE A 67 -36.27 15.82 14.84
C ILE A 67 -36.15 16.07 16.34
N PHE A 68 -35.34 15.26 17.00
CA PHE A 68 -35.04 15.36 18.43
C PHE A 68 -33.88 16.34 18.61
N VAL A 69 -33.97 17.33 19.48
CA VAL A 69 -33.00 18.45 19.55
C VAL A 69 -32.42 18.58 20.94
N ALA A 70 -31.11 18.40 21.08
CA ALA A 70 -30.40 18.56 22.34
C ALA A 70 -30.08 20.04 22.63
N ARG A 71 -30.45 20.49 23.82
CA ARG A 71 -30.20 21.85 24.32
C ARG A 71 -28.85 21.99 25.02
N ASN A 72 -28.32 20.89 25.55
CA ASN A 72 -27.09 20.85 26.34
C ASN A 72 -26.34 19.50 26.14
N ARG A 73 -25.21 19.33 26.84
CA ARG A 73 -24.39 18.12 26.74
C ARG A 73 -25.09 16.84 27.18
N GLU A 74 -25.82 16.88 28.29
CA GLU A 74 -26.49 15.70 28.85
C GLU A 74 -27.59 15.18 27.92
N GLU A 75 -28.33 16.09 27.30
CA GLU A 75 -29.33 15.78 26.28
C GLU A 75 -28.68 15.21 25.02
N PHE A 76 -27.54 15.77 24.58
CA PHE A 76 -26.81 15.21 23.45
C PHE A 76 -26.35 13.77 23.70
N ASP A 77 -25.78 13.49 24.88
CA ASP A 77 -25.40 12.13 25.25
C ASP A 77 -26.62 11.20 25.31
N SER A 78 -27.78 11.72 25.72
CA SER A 78 -29.05 10.96 25.71
C SER A 78 -29.52 10.64 24.30
N LEU A 79 -29.39 11.58 23.34
CA LEU A 79 -29.63 11.32 21.92
C LEU A 79 -28.68 10.25 21.36
N VAL A 80 -27.40 10.30 21.75
CA VAL A 80 -26.40 9.30 21.34
C VAL A 80 -26.75 7.92 21.87
N ARG A 81 -27.14 7.78 23.15
CA ARG A 81 -27.59 6.50 23.72
C ARG A 81 -28.81 5.94 23.01
N TYR A 82 -29.79 6.78 22.69
CA TYR A 82 -30.97 6.38 21.92
C TYR A 82 -30.61 5.97 20.48
N TYR A 83 -29.70 6.69 19.84
CA TYR A 83 -29.19 6.35 18.51
C TYR A 83 -28.47 5.00 18.49
N ASN A 84 -27.64 4.72 19.50
CA ASN A 84 -26.95 3.45 19.70
C ASN A 84 -27.91 2.28 20.06
N GLY A 85 -29.17 2.58 20.40
CA GLY A 85 -30.14 1.59 20.87
C GLY A 85 -29.94 1.16 22.32
N GLU A 86 -29.19 1.92 23.12
CA GLU A 86 -28.99 1.68 24.56
C GLU A 86 -30.24 2.04 25.38
N THR A 87 -31.06 2.98 24.88
CA THR A 87 -32.36 3.34 25.44
C THR A 87 -33.42 3.38 24.33
N HIS A 88 -34.68 3.07 24.66
CA HIS A 88 -35.80 3.12 23.72
C HIS A 88 -36.66 4.37 23.84
N GLU A 89 -36.51 5.10 24.94
CA GLU A 89 -37.25 6.34 25.21
C GLU A 89 -36.27 7.45 25.55
N ILE A 90 -36.64 8.67 25.18
CA ILE A 90 -35.95 9.90 25.54
C ILE A 90 -37.00 10.81 26.17
N GLU A 91 -36.95 10.95 27.48
CA GLU A 91 -37.79 11.91 28.20
C GLU A 91 -37.11 13.29 28.19
N ASP A 92 -37.91 14.36 28.26
CA ASP A 92 -37.49 15.76 28.43
C ASP A 92 -36.62 16.40 27.32
N ILE A 93 -36.50 15.79 26.13
CA ILE A 93 -35.84 16.41 24.98
C ILE A 93 -36.87 17.02 24.00
N PRO A 94 -36.69 18.26 23.52
CA PRO A 94 -37.53 18.85 22.48
C PRO A 94 -37.61 17.99 21.21
N VAL A 95 -38.82 17.76 20.72
CA VAL A 95 -39.08 17.02 19.47
C VAL A 95 -39.95 17.86 18.55
N PHE A 96 -39.51 18.01 17.31
CA PHE A 96 -40.26 18.65 16.24
C PHE A 96 -40.67 17.63 15.18
N GLN A 97 -41.84 17.80 14.57
CA GLN A 97 -42.18 17.17 13.31
C GLN A 97 -41.41 17.84 12.17
N GLU A 98 -41.08 17.08 11.11
CA GLU A 98 -40.40 17.63 9.93
C GLU A 98 -41.11 18.85 9.34
N SER A 99 -42.45 18.88 9.37
CA SER A 99 -43.26 19.99 8.85
C SER A 99 -43.14 21.29 9.65
N GLU A 100 -42.63 21.23 10.88
CA GLU A 100 -42.46 22.41 11.75
C GLU A 100 -41.14 23.15 11.47
N LEU A 101 -40.19 22.48 10.82
CA LEU A 101 -38.85 23.00 10.54
C LEU A 101 -38.63 23.13 9.03
N THR A 102 -37.67 23.98 8.63
CA THR A 102 -37.30 24.14 7.21
C THR A 102 -35.98 23.41 6.94
N PRO A 103 -35.97 22.28 6.21
CA PRO A 103 -34.74 21.56 5.91
C PRO A 103 -33.81 22.39 5.01
N VAL A 104 -32.53 22.50 5.37
CA VAL A 104 -31.53 23.28 4.64
C VAL A 104 -30.47 22.34 4.06
N ARG A 105 -30.45 22.21 2.73
CA ARG A 105 -29.49 21.39 1.97
C ARG A 105 -28.47 22.21 1.18
N TYR A 106 -28.67 23.50 1.05
CA TYR A 106 -27.74 24.43 0.42
C TYR A 106 -27.87 25.83 1.04
N LEU A 107 -26.83 26.66 0.93
CA LEU A 107 -26.83 27.98 1.58
C LEU A 107 -27.17 29.12 0.62
N ASP A 108 -26.66 29.04 -0.61
CA ASP A 108 -26.85 30.07 -1.65
C ASP A 108 -27.60 29.50 -2.86
N ALA A 109 -28.37 30.32 -3.58
CA ALA A 109 -29.17 29.85 -4.72
C ALA A 109 -28.34 29.17 -5.83
N SER A 110 -27.08 29.57 -6.02
CA SER A 110 -26.12 28.94 -6.93
C SER A 110 -25.82 27.47 -6.57
N GLU A 111 -25.95 27.11 -5.29
CA GLU A 111 -25.68 25.75 -4.81
C GLU A 111 -26.88 24.80 -4.97
N LYS A 112 -28.08 25.32 -5.31
CA LYS A 112 -29.31 24.52 -5.45
C LYS A 112 -29.14 23.38 -6.46
N LYS A 113 -28.60 23.67 -7.64
CA LYS A 113 -28.36 22.68 -8.69
C LYS A 113 -27.40 21.57 -8.25
N ALA A 114 -26.38 21.93 -7.47
CA ALA A 114 -25.43 20.97 -6.91
C ALA A 114 -26.09 20.05 -5.87
N SER A 115 -27.00 20.58 -5.04
CA SER A 115 -27.78 19.77 -4.09
C SER A 115 -28.73 18.80 -4.81
N ILE A 116 -29.46 19.26 -5.83
CA ILE A 116 -30.30 18.40 -6.68
C ILE A 116 -29.47 17.29 -7.32
N PHE A 117 -28.30 17.63 -7.87
CA PHE A 117 -27.37 16.66 -8.44
C PHE A 117 -26.94 15.60 -7.42
N MET A 118 -26.63 16.01 -6.19
CA MET A 118 -26.27 15.06 -5.13
C MET A 118 -27.45 14.15 -4.75
N ARG A 119 -28.68 14.67 -4.67
CA ARG A 119 -29.88 13.84 -4.44
C ARG A 119 -30.09 12.82 -5.56
N LYS A 120 -29.88 13.20 -6.83
CA LYS A 120 -29.92 12.27 -7.97
C LYS A 120 -28.89 11.14 -7.84
N ILE A 121 -27.66 11.47 -7.45
CA ILE A 121 -26.62 10.46 -7.21
C ILE A 121 -27.04 9.46 -6.12
N PHE A 122 -27.76 9.93 -5.09
CA PHE A 122 -28.27 9.08 -4.01
C PHE A 122 -29.63 8.42 -4.29
N GLY A 123 -30.22 8.63 -5.48
CA GLY A 123 -31.52 8.07 -5.83
C GLY A 123 -32.70 8.68 -5.05
N LEU A 124 -32.55 9.92 -4.60
CA LEU A 124 -33.56 10.67 -3.84
C LEU A 124 -34.32 11.65 -4.76
N ASP A 125 -35.48 12.15 -4.30
CA ASP A 125 -36.25 13.18 -5.00
C ASP A 125 -35.45 14.47 -5.19
N GLU A 126 -35.88 15.34 -6.11
CA GLU A 126 -35.17 16.60 -6.37
C GLU A 126 -35.59 17.75 -5.43
N ASP A 127 -36.40 17.47 -4.38
CA ASP A 127 -36.87 18.53 -3.48
C ASP A 127 -35.76 18.97 -2.53
N VAL A 128 -35.36 20.22 -2.72
CA VAL A 128 -34.29 20.84 -1.96
C VAL A 128 -34.74 22.23 -1.53
N GLN A 129 -34.48 22.51 -0.26
CA GLN A 129 -34.71 23.81 0.34
C GLN A 129 -33.38 24.39 0.80
N GLY A 130 -33.27 25.71 0.64
CA GLY A 130 -32.11 26.49 1.00
C GLY A 130 -32.31 27.19 2.34
N PHE A 131 -31.29 27.93 2.79
CA PHE A 131 -31.40 28.69 4.02
C PHE A 131 -32.47 29.79 3.91
N PRO A 132 -33.45 29.89 4.84
CA PRO A 132 -34.55 30.85 4.73
C PRO A 132 -34.09 32.31 4.88
N GLU A 133 -34.85 33.25 4.30
CA GLU A 133 -34.53 34.68 4.43
C GLU A 133 -34.73 35.19 5.85
N LYS A 134 -35.90 34.93 6.45
CA LYS A 134 -36.25 35.25 7.83
C LYS A 134 -36.28 33.98 8.67
N CYS A 135 -35.47 33.95 9.71
CA CYS A 135 -35.32 32.81 10.61
C CYS A 135 -35.43 33.28 12.06
N GLU A 136 -35.92 32.40 12.92
CA GLU A 136 -35.81 32.58 14.38
C GLU A 136 -34.55 31.86 14.88
N ASP A 137 -33.99 32.33 15.99
CA ASP A 137 -32.82 31.71 16.59
C ASP A 137 -33.24 30.56 17.51
N VAL A 138 -32.81 29.33 17.19
CA VAL A 138 -33.25 28.15 17.92
C VAL A 138 -32.74 28.12 19.36
N ALA A 139 -31.54 28.65 19.63
CA ALA A 139 -30.99 28.68 20.98
C ALA A 139 -31.78 29.63 21.87
N ASP A 140 -32.25 30.77 21.35
CA ASP A 140 -33.13 31.67 22.09
C ASP A 140 -34.52 31.03 22.34
N ILE A 141 -35.04 30.23 21.39
CA ILE A 141 -36.33 29.51 21.55
C ILE A 141 -36.24 28.38 22.58
N LEU A 142 -35.22 27.54 22.46
CA LEU A 142 -35.08 26.32 23.26
C LEU A 142 -34.25 26.51 24.53
N ASN A 143 -33.73 27.71 24.76
CA ASN A 143 -32.73 28.00 25.79
C ASN A 143 -31.52 27.05 25.70
N ALA A 144 -31.01 26.84 24.47
CA ALA A 144 -29.88 25.96 24.22
C ALA A 144 -28.55 26.65 24.53
N GLU A 145 -27.59 25.89 25.06
CA GLU A 145 -26.27 26.36 25.44
C GLU A 145 -25.16 25.70 24.62
N ALA A 146 -24.00 26.34 24.56
CA ALA A 146 -22.84 25.77 23.86
C ALA A 146 -22.11 24.76 24.77
N TYR A 147 -21.86 23.56 24.25
CA TYR A 147 -21.15 22.50 24.97
C TYR A 147 -20.01 21.88 24.14
N ASP A 148 -19.07 21.24 24.83
CA ASP A 148 -17.90 20.58 24.25
C ASP A 148 -18.17 19.08 24.05
N LEU A 149 -17.65 18.51 22.95
CA LEU A 149 -17.81 17.10 22.65
C LEU A 149 -16.71 16.18 23.22
N ARG A 150 -15.67 16.74 23.86
CA ARG A 150 -14.59 15.98 24.49
C ARG A 150 -15.09 14.86 25.41
N VAL A 151 -14.41 13.71 25.33
CA VAL A 151 -14.72 12.53 26.14
C VAL A 151 -13.52 12.15 27.01
N ASN A 152 -13.81 11.57 28.18
CA ASN A 152 -12.78 11.03 29.07
C ASN A 152 -12.37 9.62 28.63
N HIS A 153 -11.54 9.53 27.60
CA HIS A 153 -11.02 8.26 27.10
C HIS A 153 -9.96 7.68 28.05
N ARG A 154 -10.22 6.51 28.63
CA ARG A 154 -9.29 5.78 29.49
C ARG A 154 -8.89 4.45 28.87
N PHE A 155 -7.59 4.23 28.75
CA PHE A 155 -7.01 2.94 28.39
C PHE A 155 -6.97 1.99 29.59
N PRO A 156 -7.01 0.66 29.37
CA PRO A 156 -6.82 -0.35 30.40
C PRO A 156 -5.65 -0.07 31.36
N THR A 157 -5.91 -0.19 32.66
CA THR A 157 -4.91 0.07 33.69
C THR A 157 -3.88 -1.06 33.80
N PRO A 158 -2.56 -0.78 33.75
CA PRO A 158 -1.53 -1.81 33.92
C PRO A 158 -1.47 -2.33 35.37
N PRO A 159 -1.01 -3.58 35.60
CA PRO A 159 -0.82 -4.10 36.94
C PRO A 159 0.26 -3.31 37.68
N LYS A 160 0.15 -3.22 39.01
CA LYS A 160 1.06 -2.40 39.86
C LYS A 160 2.54 -2.76 39.67
N ASN A 161 2.83 -4.03 39.38
CA ASN A 161 4.19 -4.56 39.22
C ASN A 161 4.73 -4.48 37.78
N TRP A 162 4.06 -3.77 36.86
CA TRP A 162 4.41 -3.76 35.42
C TRP A 162 5.83 -3.24 35.17
N ASN A 163 6.23 -2.17 35.86
CA ASN A 163 7.57 -1.61 35.72
C ASN A 163 8.65 -2.60 36.21
N GLU A 164 8.41 -3.27 37.34
CA GLU A 164 9.31 -4.26 37.90
C GLU A 164 9.47 -5.47 36.97
N LEU A 165 8.41 -5.88 36.28
CA LEU A 165 8.47 -6.95 35.28
C LEU A 165 9.37 -6.56 34.10
N LEU A 166 9.29 -5.32 33.62
CA LEU A 166 10.17 -4.83 32.56
C LEU A 166 11.63 -4.72 33.00
N ILE A 167 11.88 -4.26 34.23
CA ILE A 167 13.24 -4.20 34.79
C ILE A 167 13.86 -5.59 34.85
N LYS A 168 13.11 -6.60 35.34
CA LYS A 168 13.56 -8.00 35.37
C LYS A 168 13.89 -8.56 33.99
N LYS A 169 13.16 -8.16 32.94
CA LYS A 169 13.49 -8.54 31.56
C LYS A 169 14.78 -7.92 31.05
N ALA A 170 15.15 -6.73 31.54
CA ALA A 170 16.35 -6.00 31.13
C ALA A 170 17.61 -6.40 31.91
N GLU A 171 17.48 -6.90 33.15
CA GLU A 171 18.60 -7.37 33.98
C GLU A 171 19.62 -8.27 33.25
N PRO A 172 19.22 -9.33 32.53
CA PRO A 172 20.18 -10.18 31.82
C PRO A 172 20.84 -9.51 30.59
N LEU A 173 20.36 -8.35 30.14
CA LEU A 173 20.89 -7.63 28.98
C LEU A 173 22.02 -6.65 29.35
N GLY A 174 22.19 -6.34 30.64
CA GLY A 174 23.27 -5.51 31.16
C GLY A 174 22.89 -4.08 31.55
N GLU A 175 23.84 -3.35 32.12
CA GLU A 175 23.61 -2.05 32.77
C GLU A 175 23.15 -0.95 31.79
N GLU A 176 23.64 -0.96 30.55
CA GLU A 176 23.23 -0.01 29.52
C GLU A 176 21.71 -0.08 29.26
N TYR A 177 21.17 -1.30 29.17
CA TYR A 177 19.74 -1.55 28.96
C TYR A 177 18.93 -1.08 30.17
N ILE A 178 19.38 -1.38 31.39
CA ILE A 178 18.70 -0.95 32.61
C ILE A 178 18.68 0.59 32.71
N SER A 179 19.80 1.24 32.40
CA SER A 179 19.91 2.70 32.40
C SER A 179 18.97 3.35 31.38
N ARG A 180 18.99 2.84 30.13
CA ARG A 180 18.08 3.27 29.07
C ARG A 180 16.62 3.06 29.48
N LEU A 181 16.27 1.87 30.00
CA LEU A 181 14.92 1.52 30.40
C LEU A 181 14.39 2.45 31.50
N LYS A 182 15.18 2.71 32.54
CA LYS A 182 14.78 3.61 33.64
C LYS A 182 14.44 5.00 33.12
N ARG A 183 15.26 5.55 32.22
CA ARG A 183 15.01 6.85 31.57
C ARG A 183 13.69 6.84 30.79
N GLU A 184 13.47 5.81 29.95
CA GLU A 184 12.25 5.71 29.16
C GLU A 184 11.00 5.60 30.05
N LEU A 185 11.03 4.73 31.06
CA LEU A 185 9.92 4.54 32.00
C LEU A 185 9.60 5.83 32.77
N GLU A 186 10.62 6.59 33.16
CA GLU A 186 10.42 7.87 33.83
C GLU A 186 9.66 8.87 32.95
N VAL A 187 10.09 9.04 31.69
CA VAL A 187 9.43 9.94 30.74
C VAL A 187 7.99 9.48 30.44
N ILE A 188 7.80 8.18 30.19
CA ILE A 188 6.48 7.58 29.92
C ILE A 188 5.52 7.80 31.09
N LYS A 189 5.98 7.54 32.32
CA LYS A 189 5.18 7.70 33.54
C LYS A 189 4.80 9.16 33.75
N ARG A 190 5.77 10.09 33.59
CA ARG A 190 5.52 11.53 33.74
C ARG A 190 4.51 12.06 32.72
N LYS A 191 4.46 11.45 31.53
CA LYS A 191 3.49 11.78 30.47
C LYS A 191 2.14 11.05 30.60
N GLY A 192 2.00 10.11 31.52
CA GLY A 192 0.76 9.35 31.69
C GLY A 192 0.46 8.35 30.55
N PHE A 193 1.45 7.98 29.74
CA PHE A 193 1.27 7.07 28.60
C PHE A 193 1.48 5.59 28.94
N THR A 194 1.69 5.25 30.21
CA THR A 194 1.82 3.86 30.67
C THR A 194 0.61 3.00 30.27
N PRO A 195 -0.66 3.42 30.52
CA PRO A 195 -1.83 2.63 30.14
C PRO A 195 -1.96 2.41 28.63
N TYR A 196 -1.57 3.42 27.84
CA TYR A 196 -1.57 3.33 26.37
C TYR A 196 -0.58 2.26 25.88
N ILE A 197 0.68 2.31 26.33
CA ILE A 197 1.70 1.32 25.93
C ILE A 197 1.31 -0.09 26.41
N TYR A 198 0.79 -0.21 27.62
CA TYR A 198 0.28 -1.47 28.15
C TYR A 198 -0.87 -2.04 27.30
N THR A 199 -1.77 -1.19 26.83
CA THR A 199 -2.87 -1.62 25.95
C THR A 199 -2.33 -2.20 24.65
N VAL A 200 -1.33 -1.57 24.04
CA VAL A 200 -0.68 -2.08 22.83
C VAL A 200 0.09 -3.38 23.09
N GLU A 201 0.74 -3.50 24.26
CA GLU A 201 1.33 -4.77 24.71
C GLU A 201 0.28 -5.89 24.72
N LYS A 202 -0.92 -5.63 25.27
CA LYS A 202 -2.01 -6.61 25.30
C LYS A 202 -2.55 -6.96 23.93
N VAL A 203 -2.64 -5.99 23.02
CA VAL A 203 -3.01 -6.25 21.62
C VAL A 203 -2.05 -7.26 20.98
N VAL A 204 -0.74 -7.03 21.14
CA VAL A 204 0.30 -7.90 20.57
C VAL A 204 0.35 -9.26 21.27
N GLU A 205 0.19 -9.30 22.58
CA GLU A 205 0.14 -10.55 23.36
C GLU A 205 -1.04 -11.42 22.92
N ILE A 206 -2.23 -10.85 22.78
CA ILE A 206 -3.44 -11.57 22.32
C ILE A 206 -3.24 -12.06 20.89
N ALA A 207 -2.72 -11.22 19.99
CA ALA A 207 -2.39 -11.64 18.62
C ALA A 207 -1.45 -12.84 18.61
N LYS A 208 -0.34 -12.79 19.36
CA LYS A 208 0.62 -13.89 19.48
C LYS A 208 -0.01 -15.15 20.07
N LYS A 209 -0.85 -15.04 21.10
CA LYS A 209 -1.60 -16.17 21.69
C LYS A 209 -2.56 -16.84 20.69
N MET A 210 -3.17 -16.06 19.81
CA MET A 210 -4.02 -16.56 18.72
C MET A 210 -3.22 -17.19 17.57
N GLY A 211 -1.88 -17.18 17.63
CA GLY A 211 -1.00 -17.61 16.55
C GLY A 211 -1.04 -16.66 15.34
N ILE A 212 -1.40 -15.39 15.53
CA ILE A 212 -1.38 -14.35 14.49
C ILE A 212 0.04 -13.83 14.38
N LYS A 213 0.60 -13.81 13.16
CA LYS A 213 1.94 -13.28 12.94
C LYS A 213 1.91 -11.76 13.07
N VAL A 214 2.73 -11.25 13.99
CA VAL A 214 2.94 -9.81 14.21
C VAL A 214 4.25 -9.40 13.52
N GLY A 215 4.31 -8.18 12.99
CA GLY A 215 5.50 -7.62 12.40
C GLY A 215 6.56 -7.24 13.44
N PRO A 216 7.81 -7.00 13.02
CA PRO A 216 8.93 -6.62 13.89
C PRO A 216 8.80 -5.21 14.49
N GLY A 217 7.81 -4.43 14.04
CA GLY A 217 7.52 -3.08 14.48
C GLY A 217 7.40 -2.10 13.30
N ARG A 218 6.89 -0.90 13.59
CA ARG A 218 6.68 0.15 12.58
C ARG A 218 6.95 1.52 13.17
N GLY A 219 7.48 2.43 12.33
CA GLY A 219 7.63 3.83 12.70
C GLY A 219 8.65 4.06 13.82
N SER A 220 8.47 5.15 14.57
CA SER A 220 9.38 5.51 15.67
C SER A 220 9.25 4.62 16.91
N ALA A 221 8.15 3.86 17.06
CA ALA A 221 7.96 2.97 18.22
C ALA A 221 9.13 1.99 18.41
N VAL A 222 9.76 1.58 17.31
CA VAL A 222 10.93 0.71 17.28
C VAL A 222 12.15 1.32 18.01
N GLY A 223 12.20 2.64 18.21
CA GLY A 223 13.26 3.31 18.98
C GLY A 223 13.12 3.22 20.51
N SER A 224 12.07 2.59 21.03
CA SER A 224 11.81 2.44 22.46
C SER A 224 12.20 1.06 22.97
N LEU A 225 13.06 1.04 23.99
CA LEU A 225 13.40 -0.19 24.70
C LEU A 225 12.21 -0.74 25.48
N VAL A 226 11.32 0.13 25.98
CA VAL A 226 10.06 -0.29 26.61
C VAL A 226 9.20 -1.08 25.60
N ALA A 227 9.02 -0.56 24.38
CA ALA A 227 8.23 -1.26 23.35
C ALA A 227 8.84 -2.63 23.00
N TYR A 228 10.16 -2.72 22.89
CA TYR A 228 10.89 -3.97 22.67
C TYR A 228 10.68 -4.99 23.81
N LEU A 229 10.83 -4.57 25.06
CA LEU A 229 10.66 -5.47 26.22
C LEU A 229 9.20 -5.86 26.48
N CYS A 230 8.24 -5.04 26.05
CA CYS A 230 6.82 -5.42 25.97
C CYS A 230 6.53 -6.41 24.83
N GLY A 231 7.49 -6.65 23.93
CA GLY A 231 7.32 -7.50 22.76
C GLY A 231 6.42 -6.89 21.68
N ILE A 232 6.16 -5.57 21.76
CA ILE A 232 5.44 -4.78 20.74
C ILE A 232 6.29 -4.69 19.49
N THR A 233 7.61 -4.56 19.65
CA THR A 233 8.59 -4.59 18.58
C THR A 233 9.57 -5.73 18.82
N GLU A 234 10.15 -6.27 17.74
CA GLU A 234 11.13 -7.37 17.79
C GLU A 234 12.56 -6.88 17.53
N VAL A 235 12.71 -5.60 17.17
CA VAL A 235 14.00 -4.97 16.92
C VAL A 235 14.52 -4.32 18.18
N ASP A 236 15.76 -4.65 18.53
CA ASP A 236 16.49 -4.07 19.64
C ASP A 236 16.96 -2.64 19.31
N PRO A 237 16.42 -1.59 19.98
CA PRO A 237 16.79 -0.21 19.69
C PRO A 237 18.22 0.14 20.05
N ILE A 238 18.84 -0.53 21.03
CA ILE A 238 20.24 -0.24 21.43
C ILE A 238 21.18 -0.79 20.36
N LYS A 239 20.96 -2.03 19.92
CA LYS A 239 21.76 -2.67 18.86
C LYS A 239 21.84 -1.83 17.57
N TYR A 240 20.73 -1.19 17.18
CA TYR A 240 20.65 -0.37 15.96
C TYR A 240 20.85 1.14 16.21
N ASP A 241 21.27 1.53 17.41
CA ASP A 241 21.53 2.92 17.82
C ASP A 241 20.32 3.86 17.59
N LEU A 242 19.13 3.39 17.94
CA LEU A 242 17.87 4.10 17.76
C LEU A 242 17.56 5.03 18.94
N LEU A 243 17.08 6.23 18.63
CA LEU A 243 16.80 7.29 19.59
C LEU A 243 15.38 7.19 20.16
N PHE A 244 15.25 7.14 21.49
CA PHE A 244 13.96 7.15 22.18
C PHE A 244 13.24 8.47 21.98
N GLU A 245 13.97 9.59 21.93
CA GLU A 245 13.41 10.93 21.80
C GLU A 245 12.67 11.13 20.48
N ARG A 246 12.99 10.31 19.47
CA ARG A 246 12.26 10.24 18.19
C ARG A 246 10.88 9.63 18.35
N PHE A 247 10.72 8.70 19.29
CA PHE A 247 9.46 8.09 19.71
C PHE A 247 8.69 9.03 20.65
N LEU A 248 9.29 9.37 21.79
CA LEU A 248 8.68 10.19 22.83
C LEU A 248 9.71 11.09 23.49
N ASN A 249 9.37 12.36 23.67
CA ASN A 249 10.17 13.35 24.39
C ASN A 249 9.32 14.16 25.38
N GLU A 250 9.99 14.91 26.25
CA GLU A 250 9.37 15.63 27.37
C GLU A 250 8.44 16.78 26.95
N GLU A 251 8.54 17.28 25.71
CA GLU A 251 7.71 18.38 25.21
C GLU A 251 6.45 17.88 24.47
N ARG A 252 6.35 16.57 24.20
CA ARG A 252 5.20 15.99 23.50
C ARG A 252 3.99 15.88 24.45
N GLN A 253 2.83 16.41 24.03
CA GLN A 253 1.58 16.33 24.81
C GLN A 253 0.68 15.17 24.38
N GLU A 254 0.74 14.79 23.11
CA GLU A 254 -0.03 13.67 22.57
C GLU A 254 0.72 12.34 22.75
N PRO A 255 -0.01 11.22 22.91
CA PRO A 255 0.59 9.89 22.88
C PRO A 255 1.44 9.68 21.61
N PRO A 256 2.52 8.90 21.70
CA PRO A 256 3.29 8.56 20.52
C PRO A 256 2.56 7.53 19.65
N ASP A 257 2.67 7.65 18.32
CA ASP A 257 2.05 6.69 17.41
C ASP A 257 2.74 5.32 17.52
N ILE A 258 1.95 4.29 17.86
CA ILE A 258 2.39 2.90 17.86
C ILE A 258 1.48 2.13 16.91
N ASP A 259 1.99 1.89 15.71
CA ASP A 259 1.32 1.10 14.70
C ASP A 259 1.71 -0.36 14.84
N VAL A 260 0.73 -1.27 14.87
CA VAL A 260 0.95 -2.71 14.97
C VAL A 260 0.64 -3.39 13.64
N ASP A 261 1.66 -3.95 13.01
CA ASP A 261 1.50 -4.73 11.79
C ASP A 261 1.14 -6.20 12.15
N VAL A 262 0.05 -6.73 11.61
CA VAL A 262 -0.41 -8.12 11.77
C VAL A 262 -0.72 -8.75 10.42
N GLU A 263 -0.80 -10.08 10.32
CA GLU A 263 -1.30 -10.71 9.10
C GLU A 263 -2.73 -10.26 8.75
N ASP A 264 -3.00 -9.98 7.47
CA ASP A 264 -4.24 -9.35 7.03
C ASP A 264 -5.48 -10.25 7.18
N ARG A 265 -5.33 -11.55 6.89
CA ARG A 265 -6.45 -12.53 6.90
C ARG A 265 -7.13 -12.65 8.27
N ARG A 266 -6.39 -12.49 9.37
CA ARG A 266 -6.88 -12.69 10.75
C ARG A 266 -7.00 -11.40 11.56
N ARG A 267 -6.85 -10.24 10.92
CA ARG A 267 -7.01 -8.94 11.59
C ARG A 267 -8.41 -8.80 12.19
N LYS A 268 -9.46 -9.16 11.45
CA LYS A 268 -10.85 -9.09 11.96
C LYS A 268 -11.06 -10.01 13.16
N ASP A 269 -10.53 -11.24 13.11
CA ASP A 269 -10.57 -12.18 14.24
C ASP A 269 -9.91 -11.59 15.48
N LEU A 270 -8.77 -10.92 15.33
CA LEU A 270 -8.07 -10.26 16.42
C LEU A 270 -8.92 -9.17 17.06
N ILE A 271 -9.53 -8.29 16.25
CA ILE A 271 -10.41 -7.22 16.77
C ILE A 271 -11.58 -7.83 17.53
N LYS A 272 -12.18 -8.91 17.01
CA LYS A 272 -13.24 -9.66 17.69
C LYS A 272 -12.76 -10.25 19.01
N GLU A 273 -11.56 -10.82 19.05
CA GLU A 273 -11.00 -11.36 20.31
C GLU A 273 -10.73 -10.26 21.34
N LEU A 274 -10.20 -9.11 20.90
CA LEU A 274 -9.96 -7.95 21.77
C LEU A 274 -11.25 -7.45 22.43
N SER A 275 -12.37 -7.47 21.70
CA SER A 275 -13.68 -7.04 22.21
C SER A 275 -14.22 -7.87 23.37
N LYS A 276 -13.67 -9.07 23.59
CA LYS A 276 -14.03 -9.91 24.75
C LYS A 276 -13.38 -9.44 26.05
N SER A 277 -12.28 -8.69 25.95
CA SER A 277 -11.48 -8.23 27.10
C SER A 277 -11.54 -6.72 27.31
N PHE A 278 -11.88 -5.96 26.27
CA PHE A 278 -11.89 -4.50 26.27
C PHE A 278 -13.11 -3.95 25.53
N GLN A 279 -13.45 -2.70 25.76
CA GLN A 279 -14.38 -1.98 24.89
C GLN A 279 -13.64 -1.61 23.61
N VAL A 280 -14.12 -2.11 22.47
CA VAL A 280 -13.46 -1.93 21.17
C VAL A 280 -14.44 -1.33 20.18
N TYR A 281 -14.02 -0.24 19.54
CA TYR A 281 -14.78 0.42 18.48
C TYR A 281 -13.93 0.49 17.21
N GLN A 282 -14.53 0.22 16.06
CA GLN A 282 -13.90 0.50 14.77
C GLN A 282 -14.06 1.98 14.42
N VAL A 283 -13.05 2.56 13.77
CA VAL A 283 -13.07 3.98 13.37
C VAL A 283 -13.73 4.13 12.00
N SER A 284 -14.61 5.10 11.83
CA SER A 284 -15.21 5.41 10.52
C SER A 284 -14.27 6.19 9.62
N THR A 285 -14.57 6.15 8.32
CA THR A 285 -13.98 7.03 7.32
C THR A 285 -15.00 7.26 6.20
N PHE A 286 -14.70 8.16 5.27
CA PHE A 286 -15.62 8.53 4.21
C PHE A 286 -14.97 8.37 2.84
N GLY A 287 -15.67 7.69 1.93
CA GLY A 287 -15.33 7.73 0.52
C GLY A 287 -15.73 9.09 -0.03
N ASN A 288 -14.77 9.96 -0.30
CA ASN A 288 -15.04 11.31 -0.82
C ASN A 288 -15.10 11.34 -2.34
N LEU A 289 -15.86 12.28 -2.91
CA LEU A 289 -15.93 12.50 -4.35
C LEU A 289 -14.59 13.05 -4.89
N THR A 290 -13.77 12.15 -5.45
CA THR A 290 -12.51 12.49 -6.11
C THR A 290 -12.73 13.10 -7.48
N GLU A 291 -11.71 13.79 -8.01
CA GLU A 291 -11.80 14.49 -9.31
C GLU A 291 -12.26 13.58 -10.46
N LYS A 292 -11.63 12.40 -10.62
CA LYS A 292 -11.95 11.48 -11.71
C LYS A 292 -13.35 10.89 -11.57
N SER A 293 -13.71 10.43 -10.37
CA SER A 293 -15.05 9.88 -10.11
C SER A 293 -16.14 10.93 -10.33
N LEU A 294 -15.92 12.15 -9.86
CA LEU A 294 -16.91 13.23 -9.94
C LEU A 294 -17.13 13.68 -11.38
N LYS A 295 -16.07 13.84 -12.19
CA LYS A 295 -16.21 14.18 -13.61
C LYS A 295 -17.03 13.13 -14.38
N ASN A 296 -16.79 11.85 -14.11
CA ASN A 296 -17.56 10.77 -14.73
C ASN A 296 -19.02 10.80 -14.29
N LEU A 297 -19.29 10.98 -13.00
CA LEU A 297 -20.66 11.08 -12.45
C LEU A 297 -21.42 12.28 -13.02
N ILE A 298 -20.78 13.45 -13.13
CA ILE A 298 -21.39 14.64 -13.73
C ILE A 298 -21.78 14.36 -15.18
N ASN A 299 -20.90 13.75 -15.97
CA ASN A 299 -21.19 13.44 -17.36
C ASN A 299 -22.27 12.36 -17.53
N SER A 300 -22.39 11.40 -16.60
CA SER A 300 -23.42 10.37 -16.68
C SER A 300 -24.79 10.83 -16.20
N VAL A 301 -24.86 11.64 -15.15
CA VAL A 301 -26.13 12.10 -14.56
C VAL A 301 -26.66 13.35 -15.26
N LEU A 302 -25.78 14.20 -15.78
CA LEU A 302 -26.12 15.45 -16.47
C LEU A 302 -25.44 15.52 -17.85
N PRO A 303 -25.76 14.59 -18.78
CA PRO A 303 -25.13 14.57 -20.11
C PRO A 303 -25.36 15.88 -20.87
N ASP A 304 -26.57 16.44 -20.78
CA ASP A 304 -27.03 17.61 -21.55
C ASP A 304 -26.75 18.96 -20.89
N ALA A 305 -26.20 18.99 -19.67
CA ALA A 305 -25.89 20.24 -18.98
C ALA A 305 -24.74 21.00 -19.67
N SER A 306 -24.80 22.33 -19.61
CA SER A 306 -23.75 23.19 -20.18
C SER A 306 -22.41 22.97 -19.47
N LEU A 307 -21.29 23.26 -20.14
CA LEU A 307 -19.97 23.13 -19.54
C LEU A 307 -19.81 24.03 -18.30
N GLU A 308 -20.42 25.22 -18.32
CA GLU A 308 -20.44 26.15 -17.20
C GLU A 308 -21.17 25.56 -15.99
N GLU A 309 -22.36 25.00 -16.21
CA GLU A 309 -23.16 24.33 -15.17
C GLU A 309 -22.44 23.12 -14.58
N LYS A 310 -21.83 22.28 -15.43
CA LYS A 310 -21.01 21.15 -14.99
C LYS A 310 -19.84 21.60 -14.11
N ASN A 311 -19.19 22.71 -14.48
CA ASN A 311 -18.09 23.28 -13.71
C ASN A 311 -18.54 23.87 -12.36
N GLU A 312 -19.72 24.51 -12.30
CA GLU A 312 -20.30 25.04 -11.07
C GLU A 312 -20.65 23.93 -10.07
N ILE A 313 -21.30 22.86 -10.56
CA ILE A 313 -21.61 21.66 -9.77
C ILE A 313 -20.31 21.02 -9.28
N TYR A 314 -19.34 20.83 -10.17
CA TYR A 314 -18.03 20.28 -9.81
C TYR A 314 -17.38 21.06 -8.66
N LYS A 315 -17.32 22.40 -8.75
CA LYS A 315 -16.71 23.26 -7.72
C LYS A 315 -17.41 23.14 -6.36
N THR A 316 -18.73 23.02 -6.35
CA THR A 316 -19.52 22.93 -5.13
C THR A 316 -19.38 21.55 -4.46
N VAL A 317 -19.43 20.49 -5.28
CA VAL A 317 -19.52 19.09 -4.83
C VAL A 317 -18.16 18.46 -4.54
N TYR A 318 -17.08 18.92 -5.18
CA TYR A 318 -15.76 18.33 -5.04
C TYR A 318 -15.32 18.17 -3.58
N GLY A 319 -14.86 16.96 -3.23
CA GLY A 319 -14.41 16.61 -1.89
C GLY A 319 -15.52 16.42 -0.84
N LEU A 320 -16.81 16.48 -1.20
CA LEU A 320 -17.88 16.06 -0.30
C LEU A 320 -17.86 14.54 -0.05
N PRO A 321 -18.33 14.07 1.11
CA PRO A 321 -18.49 12.65 1.40
C PRO A 321 -19.55 12.02 0.48
N HIS A 322 -19.30 10.80 0.02
CA HIS A 322 -20.19 10.05 -0.87
C HIS A 322 -20.81 8.83 -0.19
N HIS A 323 -20.05 8.10 0.63
CA HIS A 323 -20.57 6.99 1.43
C HIS A 323 -19.71 6.80 2.69
N PRO A 324 -20.28 6.28 3.79
CA PRO A 324 -19.50 5.90 4.95
C PRO A 324 -18.70 4.63 4.63
N SER A 325 -17.57 4.48 5.30
CA SER A 325 -16.68 3.32 5.20
C SER A 325 -16.02 3.09 6.56
N VAL A 326 -15.25 2.02 6.66
CA VAL A 326 -14.51 1.67 7.89
C VAL A 326 -13.03 1.90 7.66
N HIS A 327 -12.39 2.56 8.60
CA HIS A 327 -10.96 2.80 8.55
C HIS A 327 -10.20 1.46 8.57
N ALA A 328 -9.27 1.28 7.63
CA ALA A 328 -8.62 -0.01 7.38
C ALA A 328 -7.74 -0.54 8.52
N ALA A 329 -7.39 0.32 9.50
CA ALA A 329 -6.44 0.00 10.57
C ALA A 329 -6.90 0.41 11.98
N GLY A 330 -7.19 1.69 12.17
CA GLY A 330 -7.62 2.32 13.41
C GLY A 330 -8.79 1.64 14.12
N VAL A 331 -8.55 1.37 15.40
CA VAL A 331 -9.53 0.95 16.41
C VAL A 331 -9.38 1.83 17.64
N VAL A 332 -10.46 2.01 18.38
CA VAL A 332 -10.45 2.62 19.72
C VAL A 332 -10.57 1.48 20.72
N ILE A 333 -9.68 1.46 21.72
CA ILE A 333 -9.70 0.47 22.80
C ILE A 333 -9.80 1.24 24.11
N SER A 334 -10.84 0.98 24.89
CA SER A 334 -11.06 1.64 26.17
C SER A 334 -11.36 0.64 27.29
N GLU A 335 -11.06 1.05 28.52
CA GLU A 335 -11.39 0.31 29.74
C GLU A 335 -12.89 0.32 30.03
N ASN A 336 -13.57 1.43 29.72
CA ASN A 336 -15.00 1.62 29.97
C ASN A 336 -15.73 2.03 28.69
N PRO A 337 -17.05 1.81 28.57
CA PRO A 337 -17.82 2.28 27.42
C PRO A 337 -17.67 3.79 27.24
N LEU A 338 -17.53 4.23 25.98
CA LEU A 338 -17.45 5.64 25.63
C LEU A 338 -18.79 6.13 25.07
N PRO A 339 -19.21 7.38 25.36
CA PRO A 339 -20.44 7.97 24.83
C PRO A 339 -20.24 8.41 23.37
N LEU A 340 -19.94 7.45 22.50
CA LEU A 340 -19.72 7.66 21.08
C LEU A 340 -20.96 7.20 20.31
N PRO A 341 -21.46 7.97 19.34
CA PRO A 341 -22.43 7.48 18.39
C PRO A 341 -21.79 6.39 17.55
N THR A 342 -22.48 5.26 17.46
CA THR A 342 -22.01 4.06 16.78
C THR A 342 -23.12 3.45 15.95
N ARG A 343 -22.72 2.75 14.89
CA ARG A 343 -23.59 1.91 14.09
C ARG A 343 -23.11 0.47 14.13
N THR A 344 -24.05 -0.46 13.99
CA THR A 344 -23.79 -1.90 14.02
C THR A 344 -24.01 -2.48 12.63
N GLU A 345 -22.91 -2.67 11.89
CA GLU A 345 -22.92 -3.40 10.60
C GLU A 345 -22.35 -4.82 10.73
N GLU A 346 -21.47 -5.06 11.70
CA GLU A 346 -20.81 -6.34 12.00
C GLU A 346 -20.84 -6.60 13.53
N ASP A 347 -20.05 -7.58 14.02
CA ASP A 347 -19.95 -7.94 15.45
C ASP A 347 -19.38 -6.82 16.35
N ILE A 348 -18.71 -5.82 15.78
CA ILE A 348 -17.99 -4.76 16.51
C ILE A 348 -18.55 -3.39 16.13
N PRO A 349 -18.95 -2.55 17.09
CA PRO A 349 -19.51 -1.23 16.81
C PRO A 349 -18.52 -0.35 16.06
N ILE A 350 -19.02 0.39 15.06
CA ILE A 350 -18.23 1.35 14.29
C ILE A 350 -18.65 2.74 14.74
N THR A 351 -17.70 3.58 15.15
CA THR A 351 -17.97 4.98 15.50
C THR A 351 -18.49 5.72 14.28
N ASP A 352 -19.42 6.64 14.46
CA ASP A 352 -19.80 7.57 13.39
C ASP A 352 -18.66 8.55 13.07
N TYR A 353 -17.86 8.87 14.08
CA TYR A 353 -16.75 9.80 13.97
C TYR A 353 -15.57 9.20 13.21
N ASP A 354 -14.96 10.02 12.35
CA ASP A 354 -13.71 9.69 11.69
C ASP A 354 -12.49 9.97 12.59
N MET A 355 -11.29 9.68 12.09
CA MET A 355 -10.07 9.85 12.87
C MET A 355 -9.79 11.30 13.33
N TYR A 356 -10.25 12.31 12.58
CA TYR A 356 -10.05 13.71 12.93
C TYR A 356 -11.02 14.13 14.01
N ASP A 357 -12.28 13.72 13.86
CA ASP A 357 -13.31 13.97 14.87
C ASP A 357 -12.94 13.31 16.20
N LEU A 358 -12.48 12.05 16.17
CA LEU A 358 -12.00 11.35 17.37
C LEU A 358 -10.83 12.08 18.05
N GLN A 359 -9.84 12.54 17.29
CA GLN A 359 -8.71 13.30 17.83
C GLN A 359 -9.16 14.61 18.49
N GLU A 360 -10.07 15.34 17.84
CA GLU A 360 -10.63 16.60 18.35
C GLU A 360 -11.33 16.42 19.71
N ILE A 361 -12.06 15.31 19.89
CA ILE A 361 -12.75 15.01 21.16
C ILE A 361 -11.86 14.27 22.19
N GLY A 362 -10.56 14.12 21.93
CA GLY A 362 -9.61 13.49 22.86
C GLY A 362 -9.65 11.96 22.89
N VAL A 363 -10.26 11.32 21.88
CA VAL A 363 -10.18 9.86 21.69
C VAL A 363 -8.93 9.52 20.90
N VAL A 364 -8.18 8.55 21.42
CA VAL A 364 -6.92 8.10 20.83
C VAL A 364 -7.15 6.75 20.19
N LYS A 365 -6.87 6.65 18.89
CA LYS A 365 -6.92 5.39 18.15
C LYS A 365 -5.60 4.62 18.25
N ILE A 366 -5.68 3.31 18.10
CA ILE A 366 -4.55 2.39 17.88
C ILE A 366 -4.71 1.83 16.48
N ASP A 367 -3.66 1.91 15.65
CA ASP A 367 -3.70 1.33 14.31
C ASP A 367 -3.21 -0.12 14.36
N ILE A 368 -4.10 -1.05 14.06
CA ILE A 368 -3.78 -2.46 13.81
C ILE A 368 -3.83 -2.67 12.30
N LEU A 369 -2.71 -2.88 11.63
CA LEU A 369 -2.63 -2.94 10.17
C LEU A 369 -2.53 -4.38 9.66
N GLY A 370 -3.39 -4.73 8.70
CA GLY A 370 -3.30 -6.00 8.00
C GLY A 370 -2.26 -5.93 6.88
N LEU A 371 -1.18 -6.70 7.01
CA LEU A 371 -0.13 -6.83 5.99
C LEU A 371 -0.20 -8.22 5.33
N LYS A 372 -0.53 -8.23 4.02
CA LYS A 372 -0.48 -9.43 3.17
C LYS A 372 0.87 -10.16 3.22
N THR A 373 1.96 -9.40 3.34
CA THR A 373 3.31 -9.96 3.44
C THR A 373 3.50 -10.80 4.70
N LEU A 374 2.85 -10.45 5.82
CA LEU A 374 2.91 -11.27 7.04
C LEU A 374 2.11 -12.57 6.87
N SER A 375 0.95 -12.53 6.21
CA SER A 375 0.23 -13.74 5.80
C SER A 375 1.10 -14.64 4.92
N PHE A 376 1.77 -14.04 3.92
CA PHE A 376 2.66 -14.74 3.00
C PHE A 376 3.81 -15.43 3.73
N ILE A 377 4.50 -14.76 4.66
CA ILE A 377 5.59 -15.37 5.46
C ILE A 377 5.03 -16.47 6.36
N LYS A 378 3.86 -16.25 6.98
CA LYS A 378 3.24 -17.23 7.87
C LYS A 378 2.90 -18.54 7.14
N ASP A 379 2.51 -18.49 5.88
CA ASP A 379 2.15 -19.68 5.11
C ASP A 379 3.33 -20.65 4.88
N PHE A 380 4.58 -20.19 5.00
CA PHE A 380 5.77 -21.06 5.03
C PHE A 380 5.98 -21.79 6.36
N LYS A 381 5.23 -21.44 7.42
CA LYS A 381 5.35 -22.00 8.78
C LYS A 381 6.78 -21.95 9.34
N LYS A 382 7.59 -20.97 8.89
CA LYS A 382 8.97 -20.75 9.33
C LYS A 382 9.06 -19.54 10.25
N GLU A 383 9.73 -19.73 11.38
CA GLU A 383 9.86 -18.70 12.42
C GLU A 383 11.30 -18.19 12.58
N ILE A 384 12.30 -19.04 12.35
CA ILE A 384 13.72 -18.71 12.55
C ILE A 384 14.38 -18.35 11.22
N PHE A 385 15.06 -17.21 11.18
CA PHE A 385 15.79 -16.69 10.03
C PHE A 385 17.24 -16.39 10.42
N ASP A 386 18.19 -16.82 9.59
CA ASP A 386 19.59 -16.43 9.74
C ASP A 386 19.81 -15.10 9.01
N TYR A 387 19.93 -14.00 9.75
CA TYR A 387 20.12 -12.65 9.20
C TYR A 387 21.55 -12.37 8.68
N SER A 388 22.44 -13.35 8.73
CA SER A 388 23.81 -13.30 8.21
C SER A 388 23.99 -14.05 6.88
N ASP A 389 22.94 -14.71 6.37
CA ASP A 389 23.03 -15.54 5.17
C ASP A 389 23.39 -14.72 3.92
N GLU A 390 24.59 -14.97 3.39
CA GLU A 390 25.15 -14.28 2.23
C GLU A 390 24.35 -14.55 0.94
N LYS A 391 23.77 -15.75 0.80
CA LYS A 391 22.96 -16.12 -0.37
C LYS A 391 21.74 -15.20 -0.51
N THR A 392 21.09 -14.88 0.61
CA THR A 392 19.95 -13.96 0.65
C THR A 392 20.36 -12.55 0.24
N TYR A 393 21.46 -12.03 0.80
CA TYR A 393 21.98 -10.71 0.41
C TYR A 393 22.44 -10.67 -1.05
N HIS A 394 23.00 -11.76 -1.57
CA HIS A 394 23.38 -11.88 -2.98
C HIS A 394 22.16 -11.82 -3.90
N LEU A 395 21.08 -12.53 -3.58
CA LEU A 395 19.81 -12.49 -4.31
C LEU A 395 19.27 -11.06 -4.37
N ILE A 396 19.26 -10.36 -3.23
CA ILE A 396 18.85 -8.95 -3.17
C ILE A 396 19.78 -8.11 -4.04
N SER A 397 21.10 -8.21 -3.86
CA SER A 397 22.10 -7.43 -4.58
C SER A 397 22.06 -7.61 -6.11
N LYS A 398 21.59 -8.76 -6.61
CA LYS A 398 21.36 -8.96 -8.05
C LYS A 398 20.10 -8.27 -8.58
N GLY A 399 19.23 -7.77 -7.70
CA GLY A 399 17.91 -7.25 -8.04
C GLY A 399 16.91 -8.35 -8.38
N LYS A 400 17.15 -9.59 -7.93
CA LYS A 400 16.28 -10.76 -8.15
C LYS A 400 15.14 -10.79 -7.13
N THR A 401 14.47 -9.65 -6.96
CA THR A 401 13.60 -9.36 -5.82
C THR A 401 12.11 -9.38 -6.15
N LEU A 402 11.68 -10.09 -7.20
CA LEU A 402 10.27 -10.38 -7.43
C LEU A 402 9.65 -11.06 -6.18
N GLY A 403 8.51 -10.56 -5.71
CA GLY A 403 7.86 -11.03 -4.48
C GLY A 403 8.58 -10.69 -3.17
N VAL A 404 9.71 -9.99 -3.21
CA VAL A 404 10.40 -9.52 -2.00
C VAL A 404 9.80 -8.18 -1.55
N PHE A 405 9.43 -8.09 -0.28
CA PHE A 405 8.74 -6.94 0.28
C PHE A 405 9.50 -5.63 0.06
N GLN A 406 8.79 -4.60 -0.45
CA GLN A 406 9.29 -3.28 -0.88
C GLN A 406 10.31 -3.27 -2.04
N LEU A 407 10.84 -4.42 -2.46
CA LEU A 407 11.91 -4.51 -3.46
C LEU A 407 11.46 -5.06 -4.82
N GLU A 408 10.16 -5.31 -5.01
CA GLU A 408 9.62 -5.88 -6.25
C GLU A 408 9.68 -4.93 -7.46
N GLY A 409 9.54 -3.62 -7.24
CA GLY A 409 9.46 -2.63 -8.32
C GLY A 409 10.77 -2.42 -9.08
N LEU A 410 10.69 -2.02 -10.35
CA LEU A 410 11.89 -1.86 -11.22
C LEU A 410 12.93 -0.87 -10.66
N GLN A 411 12.48 0.25 -10.08
CA GLN A 411 13.39 1.20 -9.45
C GLN A 411 14.08 0.60 -8.22
N ALA A 412 13.35 -0.19 -7.44
CA ALA A 412 13.91 -0.90 -6.31
C ALA A 412 14.95 -1.93 -6.75
N ARG A 413 14.68 -2.72 -7.79
CA ARG A 413 15.64 -3.69 -8.36
C ARG A 413 16.92 -3.02 -8.83
N LYS A 414 16.79 -1.89 -9.55
CA LYS A 414 17.94 -1.07 -9.96
C LYS A 414 18.75 -0.61 -8.75
N LEU A 415 18.07 -0.15 -7.72
CA LEU A 415 18.72 0.30 -6.49
C LEU A 415 19.40 -0.86 -5.74
N CYS A 416 18.80 -2.05 -5.71
CA CYS A 416 19.41 -3.23 -5.11
C CYS A 416 20.79 -3.54 -5.71
N ARG A 417 20.91 -3.46 -7.05
CA ARG A 417 22.19 -3.63 -7.77
C ARG A 417 23.19 -2.54 -7.45
N ARG A 418 22.72 -1.30 -7.32
CA ARG A 418 23.56 -0.14 -7.01
C ARG A 418 24.12 -0.16 -5.59
N ILE A 419 23.28 -0.48 -4.62
CA ILE A 419 23.63 -0.47 -3.19
C ILE A 419 24.34 -1.77 -2.81
N SER A 420 23.90 -2.92 -3.38
CA SER A 420 24.44 -4.25 -3.13
C SER A 420 24.61 -4.57 -1.63
N PRO A 421 23.50 -4.58 -0.86
CA PRO A 421 23.55 -4.71 0.59
C PRO A 421 24.14 -6.06 1.02
N ARG A 422 24.98 -6.06 2.06
CA ARG A 422 25.64 -7.26 2.63
C ARG A 422 25.26 -7.55 4.08
N ASN A 423 24.53 -6.64 4.70
CA ASN A 423 24.07 -6.76 6.09
C ASN A 423 22.76 -5.99 6.27
N MET A 424 22.19 -6.09 7.46
CA MET A 424 20.90 -5.48 7.80
C MET A 424 20.94 -3.95 7.72
N ASP A 425 22.05 -3.31 8.06
CA ASP A 425 22.18 -1.85 8.02
C ASP A 425 22.16 -1.34 6.57
N GLU A 426 22.90 -1.98 5.67
CA GLU A 426 22.88 -1.65 4.24
C GLU A 426 21.53 -1.97 3.60
N LEU A 427 20.83 -3.03 4.04
CA LEU A 427 19.46 -3.32 3.60
C LEU A 427 18.47 -2.25 4.08
N SER A 428 18.62 -1.78 5.33
CA SER A 428 17.84 -0.67 5.86
C SER A 428 18.07 0.61 5.07
N ILE A 429 19.33 0.90 4.69
CA ILE A 429 19.66 2.05 3.83
C ILE A 429 19.02 1.91 2.44
N LEU A 430 19.10 0.72 1.83
CA LEU A 430 18.44 0.43 0.55
C LEU A 430 16.94 0.76 0.60
N LEU A 431 16.24 0.35 1.67
CA LEU A 431 14.82 0.65 1.84
C LEU A 431 14.53 2.13 2.03
N ALA A 432 15.36 2.83 2.83
CA ALA A 432 15.25 4.27 3.02
C ALA A 432 15.42 5.04 1.70
N LEU A 433 16.39 4.63 0.88
CA LEU A 433 16.68 5.22 -0.42
C LEU A 433 15.62 4.90 -1.48
N ASN A 434 14.88 3.79 -1.37
CA ASN A 434 13.83 3.38 -2.31
C ASN A 434 12.51 4.18 -2.18
N ARG A 435 12.55 5.39 -1.59
CA ARG A 435 11.38 6.27 -1.41
C ARG A 435 11.41 7.41 -2.43
N PRO A 436 10.25 7.95 -2.85
CA PRO A 436 10.18 9.00 -3.88
C PRO A 436 10.99 10.26 -3.56
N GLY A 437 11.07 10.65 -2.29
CA GLY A 437 11.89 11.78 -1.84
C GLY A 437 13.38 11.54 -2.09
N PRO A 438 13.99 10.57 -1.40
CA PRO A 438 15.39 10.18 -1.57
C PRO A 438 15.84 9.94 -3.02
N LEU A 439 15.01 9.27 -3.83
CA LEU A 439 15.30 9.02 -5.24
C LEU A 439 15.36 10.31 -6.06
N ARG A 440 14.44 11.27 -5.85
CA ARG A 440 14.43 12.55 -6.58
C ARG A 440 15.67 13.40 -6.29
N SER A 441 16.23 13.28 -5.09
CA SER A 441 17.45 13.99 -4.68
C SER A 441 18.76 13.31 -5.11
N GLY A 442 18.70 12.12 -5.74
CA GLY A 442 19.91 11.39 -6.16
C GLY A 442 20.78 10.88 -5.01
N LEU A 443 20.19 10.65 -3.82
CA LEU A 443 20.93 10.20 -2.64
C LEU A 443 21.56 8.81 -2.84
N ASP A 444 20.95 7.98 -3.68
CA ASP A 444 21.50 6.69 -4.07
C ASP A 444 22.81 6.82 -4.86
N VAL A 445 22.90 7.80 -5.75
CA VAL A 445 24.14 8.13 -6.48
C VAL A 445 25.19 8.66 -5.52
N MET A 446 24.81 9.55 -4.61
CA MET A 446 25.72 10.08 -3.58
C MET A 446 26.23 9.00 -2.63
N PHE A 447 25.37 8.05 -2.24
CA PHE A 447 25.75 6.93 -1.38
C PHE A 447 26.71 5.96 -2.06
N SER A 448 26.49 5.67 -3.34
CA SER A 448 27.41 4.86 -4.15
C SER A 448 28.72 5.59 -4.46
N ASN A 449 28.70 6.93 -4.55
CA ASN A 449 29.89 7.76 -4.81
C ASN A 449 30.11 8.81 -3.70
N SER A 450 30.40 8.35 -2.49
CA SER A 450 30.52 9.21 -1.29
C SER A 450 31.84 10.00 -1.18
N LYS A 451 32.67 10.03 -2.23
CA LYS A 451 33.97 10.72 -2.23
C LYS A 451 33.84 12.23 -1.99
N ASN A 452 32.75 12.84 -2.47
CA ASN A 452 32.49 14.28 -2.32
C ASN A 452 31.75 14.65 -1.03
N VAL A 453 31.38 13.66 -0.20
CA VAL A 453 30.76 13.92 1.10
C VAL A 453 31.80 14.57 2.04
N PRO A 454 31.44 15.61 2.81
CA PRO A 454 32.34 16.19 3.80
C PRO A 454 32.99 15.14 4.71
N ALA A 455 34.30 15.24 4.94
CA ALA A 455 35.06 14.26 5.72
C ALA A 455 34.51 14.08 7.14
N PHE A 456 34.02 15.16 7.73
CA PHE A 456 33.36 15.13 9.03
C PHE A 456 32.14 14.20 9.06
N PHE A 457 31.23 14.31 8.08
CA PHE A 457 30.06 13.42 8.03
C PHE A 457 30.45 11.97 7.81
N ARG A 458 31.49 11.67 7.01
CA ARG A 458 31.99 10.30 6.88
C ARG A 458 32.51 9.71 8.19
N LYS A 459 33.12 10.54 9.04
CA LYS A 459 33.60 10.14 10.37
C LYS A 459 32.44 9.95 11.35
N MET A 460 31.45 10.84 11.32
CA MET A 460 30.33 10.83 12.26
C MET A 460 29.27 9.77 11.92
N PHE A 461 29.00 9.54 10.63
CA PHE A 461 27.98 8.61 10.14
C PHE A 461 28.60 7.58 9.18
N PRO A 462 29.53 6.74 9.66
CA PRO A 462 30.20 5.75 8.82
C PRO A 462 29.21 4.77 8.19
N GLU A 463 28.12 4.44 8.88
CA GLU A 463 27.07 3.50 8.42
C GLU A 463 26.41 3.98 7.13
N THR A 464 26.24 5.29 6.96
CA THR A 464 25.66 5.90 5.75
C THR A 464 26.72 6.44 4.79
N ARG A 465 28.01 6.13 5.03
CA ARG A 465 29.15 6.69 4.29
C ARG A 465 29.15 8.22 4.31
N GLY A 466 28.65 8.81 5.41
CA GLY A 466 28.46 10.23 5.63
C GLY A 466 27.30 10.88 4.87
N VAL A 467 26.53 10.13 4.07
CA VAL A 467 25.36 10.67 3.39
C VAL A 467 24.21 10.80 4.40
N LEU A 468 23.61 11.99 4.49
CA LEU A 468 22.41 12.15 5.29
C LEU A 468 21.25 11.42 4.60
N ILE A 469 20.62 10.49 5.32
CA ILE A 469 19.50 9.63 4.86
C ILE A 469 18.40 9.58 5.92
N TYR A 470 18.78 9.58 7.21
CA TYR A 470 17.86 9.44 8.32
C TYR A 470 17.62 10.76 9.06
N GLN A 471 16.40 10.91 9.58
CA GLN A 471 16.03 12.00 10.49
C GLN A 471 16.83 11.94 11.79
N GLU A 472 17.18 10.74 12.23
CA GLU A 472 18.00 10.51 13.41
C GLU A 472 19.42 11.10 13.25
N GLN A 473 19.96 11.22 12.03
CA GLN A 473 21.26 11.89 11.81
C GLN A 473 21.17 13.40 12.09
N ILE A 474 20.04 14.04 11.78
CA ILE A 474 19.76 15.44 12.15
C ILE A 474 19.80 15.58 13.68
N MET A 475 19.14 14.65 14.37
CA MET A 475 19.08 14.66 15.83
C MET A 475 20.45 14.40 16.46
N ARG A 476 21.22 13.43 15.95
CA ARG A 476 22.58 13.11 16.42
C ARG A 476 23.52 14.30 16.24
N LEU A 477 23.43 15.01 15.12
CA LEU A 477 24.24 16.20 14.87
C LEU A 477 23.89 17.33 15.85
N ALA A 478 22.59 17.56 16.09
CA ALA A 478 22.14 18.52 17.09
C ALA A 478 22.64 18.15 18.50
N MET A 479 22.53 16.89 18.89
CA MET A 479 23.02 16.40 20.19
C MET A 479 24.53 16.52 20.33
N PHE A 480 25.28 16.23 19.26
CA PHE A 480 26.73 16.44 19.24
C PHE A 480 27.11 17.92 19.45
N ALA A 481 26.30 18.84 18.93
CA ALA A 481 26.40 20.27 19.16
C ALA A 481 25.89 20.72 20.55
N GLY A 482 25.54 19.79 21.45
CA GLY A 482 25.15 20.11 22.83
C GLY A 482 23.66 20.39 23.03
N LEU A 483 22.80 20.14 22.03
CA LEU A 483 21.35 20.12 22.26
C LEU A 483 20.95 18.85 23.04
N SER A 484 19.92 18.95 23.87
CA SER A 484 19.30 17.76 24.46
C SER A 484 18.60 16.91 23.39
N GLY A 485 18.34 15.63 23.68
CA GLY A 485 17.57 14.79 22.75
C GLY A 485 16.16 15.33 22.46
N THR A 486 15.54 15.98 23.44
CA THR A 486 14.25 16.68 23.29
C THR A 486 14.37 17.87 22.33
N GLU A 487 15.37 18.73 22.51
CA GLU A 487 15.62 19.86 21.62
C GLU A 487 15.96 19.41 20.19
N ALA A 488 16.77 18.35 20.06
CA ALA A 488 17.11 17.76 18.78
C ALA A 488 15.88 17.24 18.02
N ASP A 489 14.93 16.64 18.75
CA ASP A 489 13.66 16.19 18.17
C ASP A 489 12.75 17.34 17.73
N ILE A 490 12.69 18.41 18.54
CA ILE A 490 11.95 19.63 18.21
C ILE A 490 12.53 20.27 16.94
N LEU A 491 13.86 20.43 16.88
CA LEU A 491 14.55 20.97 15.71
C LEU A 491 14.21 20.15 14.46
N ARG A 492 14.34 18.82 14.54
CA ARG A 492 14.01 17.90 13.45
C ARG A 492 12.57 18.09 12.95
N ARG A 493 11.59 18.24 13.85
CA ARG A 493 10.18 18.53 13.48
C ARG A 493 10.01 19.90 12.85
N ALA A 494 10.59 20.92 13.45
CA ALA A 494 10.48 22.30 12.99
C ALA A 494 11.04 22.44 11.57
N ILE A 495 12.16 21.78 11.26
CA ILE A 495 12.71 21.74 9.91
C ILE A 495 11.76 21.01 8.94
N ALA A 496 11.27 19.82 9.32
CA ALA A 496 10.38 19.04 8.46
C ALA A 496 9.06 19.79 8.12
N LYS A 497 8.54 20.57 9.07
CA LYS A 497 7.32 21.39 8.91
C LYS A 497 7.59 22.83 8.45
N LYS A 498 8.86 23.23 8.28
CA LYS A 498 9.29 24.61 7.97
C LYS A 498 8.77 25.66 8.98
N GLU A 499 8.71 25.30 10.26
CA GLU A 499 8.29 26.17 11.37
C GLU A 499 9.44 27.08 11.82
N ARG A 500 9.61 28.23 11.15
CA ARG A 500 10.76 29.15 11.33
C ARG A 500 11.00 29.56 12.79
N GLU A 501 9.95 29.99 13.50
CA GLU A 501 10.03 30.52 14.86
C GLU A 501 10.59 29.52 15.88
N LYS A 502 10.25 28.24 15.75
CA LYS A 502 10.77 27.17 16.62
C LYS A 502 12.16 26.70 16.18
N MET A 503 12.45 26.83 14.89
CA MET A 503 13.66 26.31 14.27
C MET A 503 14.87 27.22 14.53
N GLU A 504 14.71 28.55 14.35
CA GLU A 504 15.83 29.51 14.42
C GLU A 504 16.59 29.49 15.76
N PRO A 505 15.95 29.52 16.94
CA PRO A 505 16.68 29.49 18.21
C PRO A 505 17.52 28.23 18.40
N LEU A 506 17.00 27.08 17.94
CA LEU A 506 17.68 25.79 18.04
C LEU A 506 18.82 25.68 17.02
N LEU A 507 18.66 26.22 15.81
CA LEU A 507 19.73 26.31 14.83
C LEU A 507 20.88 27.19 15.33
N GLU A 508 20.58 28.32 15.96
CA GLU A 508 21.62 29.21 16.50
C GLU A 508 22.38 28.55 17.66
N LYS A 509 21.66 27.88 18.57
CA LYS A 509 22.27 27.07 19.64
C LYS A 509 23.16 25.97 19.05
N MET A 510 22.68 25.29 18.00
CA MET A 510 23.43 24.25 17.30
C MET A 510 24.68 24.81 16.60
N LYS A 511 24.57 25.97 15.93
CA LYS A 511 25.70 26.66 15.30
C LYS A 511 26.80 26.94 16.32
N LYS A 512 26.44 27.57 17.44
CA LYS A 512 27.36 27.88 18.54
C LYS A 512 28.04 26.63 19.06
N GLY A 513 27.26 25.57 19.31
CA GLY A 513 27.79 24.30 19.78
C GLY A 513 28.75 23.61 18.80
N LEU A 514 28.48 23.68 17.49
CA LEU A 514 29.40 23.16 16.47
C LEU A 514 30.72 23.95 16.45
N LEU A 515 30.66 25.27 16.55
CA LEU A 515 31.86 26.13 16.62
C LEU A 515 32.69 25.82 17.87
N GLU A 516 32.06 25.63 19.04
CA GLU A 516 32.74 25.24 20.28
C GLU A 516 33.40 23.87 20.20
N LYS A 517 32.91 22.97 19.33
CA LYS A 517 33.55 21.68 19.01
C LYS A 517 34.66 21.79 17.97
N GLY A 518 35.03 23.01 17.55
CA GLY A 518 36.09 23.28 16.59
C GLY A 518 35.68 23.12 15.12
N MET A 519 34.38 23.19 14.80
CA MET A 519 33.89 23.08 13.41
C MET A 519 33.74 24.45 12.77
N GLU A 520 34.79 24.93 12.11
CA GLU A 520 34.78 26.20 11.37
C GLU A 520 33.72 26.22 10.24
N ASN A 521 33.36 25.06 9.70
CA ASN A 521 32.36 24.90 8.66
C ASN A 521 30.91 24.73 9.18
N ALA A 522 30.62 25.19 10.41
CA ALA A 522 29.30 25.05 11.04
C ALA A 522 28.14 25.57 10.15
N GLU A 523 28.31 26.70 9.47
CA GLU A 523 27.29 27.27 8.57
C GLU A 523 26.98 26.33 7.39
N GLN A 524 28.02 25.80 6.75
CA GLN A 524 27.87 24.84 5.65
C GLN A 524 27.17 23.56 6.12
N ILE A 525 27.48 23.08 7.32
CA ILE A 525 26.84 21.91 7.92
C ILE A 525 25.32 22.16 8.10
N LEU A 526 24.95 23.32 8.62
CA LEU A 526 23.54 23.70 8.81
C LEU A 526 22.80 23.86 7.47
N GLU A 527 23.45 24.45 6.46
CA GLU A 527 22.89 24.59 5.11
C GLU A 527 22.60 23.21 4.49
N ILE A 528 23.55 22.26 4.58
CA ILE A 528 23.36 20.88 4.09
C ILE A 528 22.17 20.23 4.80
N LEU A 529 22.06 20.41 6.12
CA LEU A 529 20.99 19.83 6.93
C LEU A 529 19.61 20.40 6.56
N LEU A 530 19.51 21.72 6.38
CA LEU A 530 18.27 22.38 5.97
C LEU A 530 17.82 21.90 4.59
N ASN A 531 18.74 21.79 3.64
CA ASN A 531 18.48 21.32 2.28
C ASN A 531 18.04 19.84 2.24
N PHE A 532 18.58 18.99 3.13
CA PHE A 532 18.29 17.55 3.19
C PHE A 532 16.92 17.21 3.78
N SER A 533 16.46 17.98 4.76
CA SER A 533 15.35 17.64 5.66
C SER A 533 14.05 17.15 5.03
N SER A 534 13.65 17.71 3.88
CA SER A 534 12.39 17.35 3.20
C SER A 534 12.34 15.91 2.68
N TYR A 535 13.49 15.22 2.63
CA TYR A 535 13.61 13.84 2.14
C TYR A 535 14.12 12.86 3.20
N ALA A 536 14.36 13.31 4.43
CA ALA A 536 14.89 12.48 5.51
C ALA A 536 13.91 11.38 5.93
N PHE A 537 14.40 10.15 6.05
CA PHE A 537 13.59 8.97 6.42
C PHE A 537 13.71 8.59 7.90
N ASN A 538 12.75 7.86 8.45
CA ASN A 538 12.80 7.37 9.83
C ASN A 538 13.63 6.08 9.88
N LYS A 539 14.78 6.09 10.57
CA LYS A 539 15.69 4.93 10.69
C LYS A 539 15.00 3.75 11.35
N SER A 540 14.27 4.01 12.43
CA SER A 540 13.57 2.99 13.22
C SER A 540 12.56 2.20 12.38
N HIS A 541 11.80 2.91 11.53
CA HIS A 541 10.90 2.29 10.54
C HIS A 541 11.67 1.46 9.51
N SER A 542 12.79 2.00 8.99
CA SER A 542 13.59 1.35 7.95
C SER A 542 14.18 0.02 8.43
N VAL A 543 14.71 -0.01 9.65
CA VAL A 543 15.30 -1.21 10.26
C VAL A 543 14.26 -2.29 10.47
N ALA A 544 13.09 -1.96 11.01
CA ALA A 544 12.04 -2.96 11.22
C ALA A 544 11.55 -3.56 9.89
N TYR A 545 11.35 -2.72 8.86
CA TYR A 545 10.92 -3.22 7.56
C TYR A 545 12.00 -4.01 6.83
N ALA A 546 13.29 -3.72 7.09
CA ALA A 546 14.40 -4.52 6.59
C ALA A 546 14.33 -5.97 7.07
N HIS A 547 13.80 -6.25 8.26
CA HIS A 547 13.59 -7.62 8.74
C HIS A 547 12.54 -8.36 7.91
N ILE A 548 11.38 -7.75 7.64
CA ILE A 548 10.33 -8.37 6.79
C ILE A 548 10.86 -8.59 5.36
N THR A 549 11.53 -7.58 4.79
CA THR A 549 12.17 -7.67 3.48
C THR A 549 13.17 -8.83 3.45
N TYR A 550 14.04 -8.94 4.44
CA TYR A 550 15.01 -10.02 4.55
C TYR A 550 14.33 -11.38 4.66
N GLN A 551 13.31 -11.53 5.51
CA GLN A 551 12.56 -12.78 5.67
C GLN A 551 11.96 -13.25 4.34
N THR A 552 11.34 -12.36 3.56
CA THR A 552 10.81 -12.73 2.24
C THR A 552 11.91 -13.12 1.24
N ALA A 553 13.05 -12.43 1.26
CA ALA A 553 14.19 -12.76 0.40
C ALA A 553 14.84 -14.09 0.80
N TYR A 554 14.94 -14.39 2.10
CA TYR A 554 15.47 -15.63 2.64
C TYR A 554 14.60 -16.82 2.22
N LEU A 555 13.27 -16.70 2.37
CA LEU A 555 12.32 -17.72 1.93
C LEU A 555 12.48 -18.01 0.43
N LYS A 556 12.66 -16.97 -0.38
CA LYS A 556 12.91 -17.13 -1.82
C LYS A 556 14.26 -17.81 -2.10
N ALA A 557 15.32 -17.42 -1.39
CA ALA A 557 16.66 -17.95 -1.59
C ALA A 557 16.78 -19.44 -1.21
N HIS A 558 16.01 -19.90 -0.23
CA HIS A 558 16.14 -21.25 0.34
C HIS A 558 14.95 -22.18 0.04
N HIS A 559 13.78 -21.63 -0.28
CA HIS A 559 12.54 -22.37 -0.52
C HIS A 559 11.86 -21.94 -1.83
N LEU A 560 12.62 -21.89 -2.93
CA LEU A 560 12.20 -21.34 -4.22
C LEU A 560 10.87 -21.93 -4.75
N GLU A 561 10.72 -23.25 -4.74
CA GLU A 561 9.51 -23.90 -5.28
C GLU A 561 8.26 -23.57 -4.46
N GLU A 562 8.37 -23.65 -3.13
CA GLU A 562 7.29 -23.26 -2.21
C GLU A 562 6.98 -21.77 -2.32
N PHE A 563 8.01 -20.93 -2.46
CA PHE A 563 7.86 -19.50 -2.68
C PHE A 563 7.04 -19.20 -3.92
N PHE A 564 7.33 -19.85 -5.05
CA PHE A 564 6.55 -19.62 -6.26
C PHE A 564 5.16 -20.27 -6.21
N LYS A 565 4.96 -21.41 -5.53
CA LYS A 565 3.60 -21.93 -5.27
C LYS A 565 2.72 -20.88 -4.57
N LEU A 566 3.21 -20.32 -3.46
CA LEU A 566 2.49 -19.29 -2.72
C LEU A 566 2.39 -17.98 -3.51
N TYR A 567 3.45 -17.57 -4.22
CA TYR A 567 3.43 -16.34 -5.01
C TYR A 567 2.34 -16.38 -6.09
N PHE A 568 2.20 -17.51 -6.79
CA PHE A 568 1.13 -17.72 -7.77
C PHE A 568 -0.25 -17.67 -7.11
N ALA A 569 -0.46 -18.36 -5.99
CA ALA A 569 -1.74 -18.33 -5.28
C ALA A 569 -2.16 -16.90 -4.88
N TYR A 570 -1.21 -16.09 -4.38
CA TYR A 570 -1.47 -14.70 -3.95
C TYR A 570 -1.64 -13.70 -5.10
N ASN A 571 -1.17 -14.02 -6.31
CA ASN A 571 -1.14 -13.08 -7.45
C ASN A 571 -1.80 -13.65 -8.72
N SER A 572 -2.66 -14.66 -8.59
CA SER A 572 -3.32 -15.36 -9.70
C SER A 572 -4.09 -14.43 -10.65
N SER A 573 -4.65 -13.33 -10.12
CA SER A 573 -5.36 -12.32 -10.91
C SER A 573 -4.46 -11.28 -11.60
N ASP A 574 -3.15 -11.28 -11.35
CA ASP A 574 -2.19 -10.32 -11.89
C ASP A 574 -1.28 -10.99 -12.93
N ALA A 575 -1.74 -11.00 -14.19
CA ALA A 575 -1.02 -11.60 -15.31
C ALA A 575 0.41 -11.06 -15.48
N GLY A 576 0.65 -9.78 -15.13
CA GLY A 576 1.98 -9.17 -15.22
C GLY A 576 2.96 -9.77 -14.20
N LYS A 577 2.50 -9.98 -12.96
CA LYS A 577 3.28 -10.67 -11.92
C LYS A 577 3.52 -12.14 -12.24
N ILE A 578 2.49 -12.83 -12.73
CA ILE A 578 2.62 -14.23 -13.16
C ILE A 578 3.66 -14.34 -14.28
N PHE A 579 3.60 -13.47 -15.30
CA PHE A 579 4.61 -13.40 -16.35
C PHE A 579 6.03 -13.25 -15.79
N LEU A 580 6.26 -12.31 -14.86
CA LEU A 580 7.59 -12.13 -14.27
C LEU A 580 8.05 -13.36 -13.49
N ALA A 581 7.14 -14.06 -12.80
CA ALA A 581 7.45 -15.29 -12.08
C ALA A 581 7.83 -16.43 -13.04
N VAL A 582 7.15 -16.54 -14.18
CA VAL A 582 7.51 -17.49 -15.25
C VAL A 582 8.92 -17.21 -15.77
N GLN A 583 9.26 -15.95 -16.04
CA GLN A 583 10.62 -15.60 -16.47
C GLN A 583 11.65 -16.00 -15.41
N GLU A 584 11.37 -15.75 -14.14
CA GLU A 584 12.31 -16.11 -13.08
C GLU A 584 12.48 -17.63 -12.88
N LEU A 585 11.40 -18.41 -13.01
CA LEU A 585 11.49 -19.88 -12.99
C LEU A 585 12.35 -20.41 -14.16
N ARG A 586 12.21 -19.82 -15.35
CA ARG A 586 13.07 -20.14 -16.51
C ARG A 586 14.53 -19.76 -16.26
N ASN A 587 14.76 -18.67 -15.55
CA ASN A 587 16.09 -18.22 -15.18
C ASN A 587 16.76 -19.19 -14.19
N GLU A 588 15.96 -19.84 -13.34
CA GLU A 588 16.37 -20.91 -12.42
C GLU A 588 16.45 -22.31 -13.09
N GLY A 589 16.30 -22.35 -14.41
CA GLY A 589 16.46 -23.56 -15.24
C GLY A 589 15.25 -24.48 -15.25
N TYR A 590 14.07 -24.02 -14.84
CA TYR A 590 12.82 -24.78 -14.98
C TYR A 590 12.22 -24.64 -16.39
N ARG A 591 11.64 -25.75 -16.89
CA ARG A 591 10.81 -25.79 -18.08
C ARG A 591 9.36 -25.53 -17.68
N VAL A 592 8.89 -24.30 -17.93
CA VAL A 592 7.54 -23.89 -17.56
C VAL A 592 6.57 -24.20 -18.71
N HIS A 593 5.64 -25.12 -18.43
CA HIS A 593 4.60 -25.61 -19.31
C HIS A 593 3.27 -24.87 -19.08
N PRO A 594 2.40 -24.82 -20.10
CA PRO A 594 1.00 -24.45 -19.92
C PRO A 594 0.31 -25.21 -18.78
N PRO A 595 -0.83 -24.71 -18.26
CA PRO A 595 -1.69 -25.54 -17.44
C PRO A 595 -2.05 -26.83 -18.17
N ASP A 596 -2.27 -27.92 -17.44
CA ASP A 596 -2.70 -29.21 -17.96
C ASP A 596 -3.94 -29.63 -17.17
N ILE A 597 -5.03 -29.99 -17.85
CA ILE A 597 -6.33 -30.25 -17.21
C ILE A 597 -6.29 -31.40 -16.19
N ASN A 598 -5.35 -32.34 -16.37
CA ASN A 598 -5.19 -33.54 -15.55
C ASN A 598 -4.05 -33.45 -14.53
N ILE A 599 -3.12 -32.50 -14.69
CA ILE A 599 -1.97 -32.31 -13.78
C ILE A 599 -2.12 -31.04 -12.94
N SER A 600 -2.46 -29.92 -13.55
CA SER A 600 -2.45 -28.60 -12.89
C SER A 600 -3.59 -28.42 -11.92
N GLY A 601 -3.31 -28.07 -10.67
CA GLY A 601 -4.34 -27.72 -9.67
C GLY A 601 -4.52 -26.21 -9.53
N LYS A 602 -4.89 -25.80 -8.31
CA LYS A 602 -4.96 -24.37 -7.93
C LYS A 602 -3.59 -23.75 -7.72
N ASP A 603 -2.60 -24.60 -7.42
CA ASP A 603 -1.21 -24.26 -7.13
C ASP A 603 -0.27 -24.71 -8.25
N LEU A 604 0.92 -24.13 -8.29
CA LEU A 604 1.99 -24.47 -9.22
C LEU A 604 2.49 -25.91 -8.97
N VAL A 605 2.59 -26.74 -10.02
CA VAL A 605 3.01 -28.15 -9.88
C VAL A 605 4.43 -28.33 -10.41
N PHE A 606 5.32 -28.88 -9.58
CA PHE A 606 6.72 -29.16 -9.92
C PHE A 606 6.93 -30.68 -10.08
N HIS A 607 7.38 -31.11 -11.25
CA HIS A 607 7.86 -32.46 -11.55
C HIS A 607 9.34 -32.38 -11.96
N GLY A 608 10.24 -32.40 -10.98
CA GLY A 608 11.66 -32.16 -11.23
C GLY A 608 11.90 -30.77 -11.81
N LYS A 609 12.43 -30.68 -13.03
CA LYS A 609 12.63 -29.40 -13.73
C LYS A 609 11.43 -28.96 -14.58
N ASP A 610 10.40 -29.78 -14.71
CA ASP A 610 9.17 -29.43 -15.41
C ASP A 610 8.17 -28.80 -14.43
N VAL A 611 7.60 -27.66 -14.82
CA VAL A 611 6.67 -26.88 -13.98
C VAL A 611 5.41 -26.61 -14.76
N TYR A 612 4.26 -27.05 -14.25
CA TYR A 612 2.96 -26.81 -14.86
C TYR A 612 2.26 -25.65 -14.17
N LEU A 613 1.84 -24.65 -14.95
CA LEU A 613 1.10 -23.51 -14.43
C LEU A 613 -0.23 -23.95 -13.80
N PRO A 614 -0.67 -23.32 -12.70
CA PRO A 614 -1.97 -23.62 -12.11
C PRO A 614 -3.11 -23.25 -13.04
N LEU A 615 -4.24 -23.94 -12.93
CA LEU A 615 -5.44 -23.63 -13.73
C LEU A 615 -5.99 -22.22 -13.42
N THR A 616 -5.74 -21.69 -12.22
CA THR A 616 -6.17 -20.36 -11.77
C THR A 616 -5.52 -19.19 -12.50
N VAL A 617 -4.47 -19.42 -13.30
CA VAL A 617 -3.89 -18.35 -14.16
C VAL A 617 -4.72 -18.11 -15.42
N VAL A 618 -5.63 -19.02 -15.75
CA VAL A 618 -6.51 -18.90 -16.91
C VAL A 618 -7.66 -17.97 -16.59
N LYS A 619 -7.92 -16.99 -17.45
CA LYS A 619 -9.00 -16.01 -17.26
C LYS A 619 -10.34 -16.71 -17.04
N GLY A 620 -11.01 -16.35 -15.95
CA GLY A 620 -12.32 -16.88 -15.57
C GLY A 620 -12.29 -18.21 -14.80
N VAL A 621 -11.11 -18.79 -14.53
CA VAL A 621 -10.97 -20.01 -13.73
C VAL A 621 -10.70 -19.68 -12.26
N GLY A 622 -11.73 -19.79 -11.43
CA GLY A 622 -11.62 -19.64 -9.98
C GLY A 622 -11.29 -20.95 -9.25
N VAL A 623 -10.89 -20.86 -7.98
CA VAL A 623 -10.54 -22.02 -7.14
C VAL A 623 -11.66 -23.07 -7.08
N THR A 624 -12.92 -22.64 -6.97
CA THR A 624 -14.09 -23.54 -6.95
C THR A 624 -14.20 -24.39 -8.21
N LEU A 625 -13.93 -23.80 -9.38
CA LEU A 625 -13.95 -24.54 -10.65
C LEU A 625 -12.79 -25.56 -10.69
N VAL A 626 -11.62 -25.18 -10.20
CA VAL A 626 -10.48 -26.09 -10.11
C VAL A 626 -10.79 -27.30 -9.23
N GLU A 627 -11.42 -27.10 -8.07
CA GLU A 627 -11.82 -28.20 -7.18
C GLU A 627 -12.86 -29.13 -7.83
N GLN A 628 -13.77 -28.60 -8.67
CA GLN A 628 -14.70 -29.43 -9.44
C GLN A 628 -13.98 -30.25 -10.51
N ILE A 629 -13.00 -29.66 -11.21
CA ILE A 629 -12.17 -30.35 -12.20
C ILE A 629 -11.38 -31.48 -11.52
N GLU A 630 -10.75 -31.21 -10.37
CA GLU A 630 -9.97 -32.20 -9.63
C GLU A 630 -10.78 -33.43 -9.23
N LYS A 631 -12.06 -33.25 -8.86
CA LYS A 631 -12.97 -34.35 -8.49
C LYS A 631 -13.33 -35.28 -9.64
N ILE A 632 -13.25 -34.81 -10.89
CA ILE A 632 -13.65 -35.59 -12.06
C ILE A 632 -12.46 -36.19 -12.82
N ARG A 633 -11.22 -35.93 -12.39
CA ARG A 633 -10.03 -36.43 -13.07
C ARG A 633 -9.95 -37.97 -13.12
N PRO A 634 -9.32 -38.55 -14.16
CA PRO A 634 -8.84 -37.86 -15.35
C PRO A 634 -9.99 -37.43 -16.27
N VAL A 635 -9.84 -36.26 -16.89
CA VAL A 635 -10.67 -35.75 -17.98
C VAL A 635 -10.04 -36.20 -19.29
N SER A 636 -10.83 -36.85 -20.15
CA SER A 636 -10.37 -37.40 -21.44
C SER A 636 -10.62 -36.47 -22.63
N SER A 637 -11.58 -35.54 -22.52
CA SER A 637 -11.98 -34.65 -23.62
C SER A 637 -12.58 -33.34 -23.12
N VAL A 638 -12.63 -32.33 -23.99
CA VAL A 638 -13.33 -31.06 -23.73
C VAL A 638 -14.81 -31.31 -23.44
N ARG A 639 -15.43 -32.24 -24.17
CA ARG A 639 -16.82 -32.61 -23.97
C ARG A 639 -17.08 -33.22 -22.59
N GLU A 640 -16.23 -34.14 -22.15
CA GLU A 640 -16.37 -34.75 -20.83
C GLU A 640 -16.30 -33.70 -19.71
N LEU A 641 -15.41 -32.69 -19.83
CA LEU A 641 -15.36 -31.59 -18.87
C LEU A 641 -16.70 -30.85 -18.79
N GLN A 642 -17.30 -30.54 -19.94
CA GLN A 642 -18.58 -29.83 -20.00
C GLN A 642 -19.77 -30.66 -19.48
N GLU A 643 -19.71 -31.99 -19.63
CA GLU A 643 -20.75 -32.91 -19.17
C GLU A 643 -20.65 -33.15 -17.66
N ARG A 644 -19.43 -33.26 -17.12
CA ARG A 644 -19.19 -33.63 -15.71
C ARG A 644 -19.05 -32.44 -14.77
N VAL A 645 -18.77 -31.22 -15.27
CA VAL A 645 -18.72 -30.00 -14.46
C VAL A 645 -19.90 -29.09 -14.80
N THR A 646 -20.83 -28.96 -13.85
CA THR A 646 -22.03 -28.14 -14.01
C THR A 646 -21.72 -26.65 -14.01
N GLY A 647 -22.24 -25.92 -14.98
CA GLY A 647 -22.25 -24.45 -14.98
C GLY A 647 -20.95 -23.77 -15.43
N VAL A 648 -20.01 -24.49 -16.06
CA VAL A 648 -18.80 -23.86 -16.61
C VAL A 648 -19.17 -22.99 -17.81
N PRO A 649 -18.92 -21.67 -17.76
CA PRO A 649 -19.21 -20.80 -18.91
C PRO A 649 -18.36 -21.17 -20.13
N ARG A 650 -18.93 -21.08 -21.33
CA ARG A 650 -18.24 -21.47 -22.58
C ARG A 650 -16.93 -20.71 -22.80
N ASN A 651 -16.90 -19.42 -22.50
CA ASN A 651 -15.70 -18.58 -22.61
C ASN A 651 -14.57 -19.05 -21.66
N VAL A 652 -14.91 -19.66 -20.52
CA VAL A 652 -13.91 -20.25 -19.61
C VAL A 652 -13.32 -21.53 -20.21
N VAL A 653 -14.15 -22.38 -20.83
CA VAL A 653 -13.67 -23.58 -21.54
C VAL A 653 -12.79 -23.19 -22.74
N GLU A 654 -13.20 -22.17 -23.51
CA GLU A 654 -12.37 -21.60 -24.58
C GLU A 654 -11.03 -21.08 -24.04
N SER A 655 -11.04 -20.40 -22.89
CA SER A 655 -9.81 -19.94 -22.23
C SER A 655 -8.91 -21.09 -21.79
N LEU A 656 -9.47 -22.19 -21.26
CA LEU A 656 -8.70 -23.39 -20.90
C LEU A 656 -8.02 -24.01 -22.14
N ILE A 657 -8.76 -24.17 -23.23
CA ILE A 657 -8.21 -24.70 -24.50
C ILE A 657 -7.12 -23.77 -25.03
N THR A 658 -7.41 -22.47 -25.13
CA THR A 658 -6.47 -21.48 -25.68
C THR A 658 -5.26 -21.24 -24.79
N ALA A 659 -5.34 -21.51 -23.49
CA ALA A 659 -4.20 -21.50 -22.58
C ALA A 659 -3.29 -22.73 -22.72
N GLY A 660 -3.80 -23.84 -23.26
CA GLY A 660 -3.05 -25.10 -23.43
C GLY A 660 -3.43 -26.23 -22.47
N ALA A 661 -4.52 -26.09 -21.70
CA ALA A 661 -4.98 -27.10 -20.74
C ALA A 661 -5.22 -28.49 -21.35
N PHE A 662 -5.46 -28.56 -22.65
CA PHE A 662 -5.81 -29.78 -23.38
C PHE A 662 -4.71 -30.24 -24.37
N ASP A 663 -3.53 -29.62 -24.35
CA ASP A 663 -2.45 -29.90 -25.33
C ASP A 663 -1.93 -31.34 -25.29
N LYS A 664 -2.19 -32.10 -24.21
CA LYS A 664 -1.88 -33.54 -24.13
C LYS A 664 -3.00 -34.47 -24.61
N LEU A 665 -4.21 -33.95 -24.75
CA LEU A 665 -5.40 -34.72 -25.17
C LEU A 665 -5.70 -34.53 -26.67
N TYR A 666 -5.24 -33.43 -27.25
CA TYR A 666 -5.43 -33.09 -28.66
C TYR A 666 -4.10 -32.73 -29.30
N GLU A 667 -3.92 -33.14 -30.56
CA GLU A 667 -2.72 -32.83 -31.35
C GLU A 667 -2.52 -31.30 -31.51
N ASN A 668 -3.61 -30.55 -31.60
CA ASN A 668 -3.57 -29.10 -31.64
C ASN A 668 -4.83 -28.47 -31.00
N ARG A 669 -4.72 -27.22 -30.58
CA ARG A 669 -5.80 -26.47 -29.92
C ARG A 669 -7.01 -26.23 -30.83
N LYS A 670 -6.88 -26.32 -32.16
CA LYS A 670 -8.01 -26.19 -33.11
C LYS A 670 -8.97 -27.35 -32.97
N LEU A 671 -8.47 -28.58 -32.91
CA LEU A 671 -9.30 -29.79 -32.74
C LEU A 671 -10.10 -29.73 -31.43
N ALA A 672 -9.49 -29.22 -30.36
CA ALA A 672 -10.18 -29.00 -29.08
C ALA A 672 -11.27 -27.91 -29.19
N LEU A 673 -11.01 -26.80 -29.90
CA LEU A 673 -11.99 -25.75 -30.18
C LEU A 673 -13.13 -26.25 -31.09
N GLU A 674 -12.83 -27.08 -32.07
CA GLU A 674 -13.83 -27.72 -32.94
C GLU A 674 -14.74 -28.64 -32.12
N GLU A 675 -14.20 -29.41 -31.18
CA GLU A 675 -15.02 -30.22 -30.26
C GLU A 675 -15.92 -29.35 -29.38
N LEU A 676 -15.41 -28.24 -28.85
CA LEU A 676 -16.24 -27.26 -28.13
C LEU A 676 -17.38 -26.72 -29.03
N ASN A 677 -17.13 -26.59 -30.33
CA ASN A 677 -18.11 -26.13 -31.31
C ASN A 677 -19.10 -27.21 -31.77
N LYS A 678 -18.80 -28.51 -31.63
CA LYS A 678 -19.73 -29.60 -32.02
C LYS A 678 -21.07 -29.55 -31.28
N ARG A 679 -21.12 -29.01 -30.05
CA ARG A 679 -22.38 -28.77 -29.33
C ARG A 679 -23.23 -27.71 -30.04
N VAL A 680 -22.57 -26.67 -30.55
CA VAL A 680 -23.23 -25.63 -31.37
C VAL A 680 -23.62 -26.20 -32.70
N GLU A 681 -22.79 -27.02 -33.36
CA GLU A 681 -23.17 -27.63 -34.62
C GLU A 681 -24.35 -28.59 -34.45
N LYS A 682 -24.59 -29.27 -33.33
CA LYS A 682 -25.85 -30.04 -33.19
C LYS A 682 -27.09 -29.14 -33.12
N ASP A 683 -27.06 -28.09 -32.30
CA ASP A 683 -28.18 -27.15 -32.16
C ASP A 683 -28.36 -26.28 -33.43
N ILE A 684 -27.24 -25.88 -34.05
CA ILE A 684 -27.19 -25.10 -35.30
C ILE A 684 -27.42 -25.99 -36.53
N LEU A 685 -27.03 -27.27 -36.57
CA LEU A 685 -27.40 -28.19 -37.66
C LEU A 685 -28.88 -28.56 -37.57
N GLU A 686 -29.47 -28.66 -36.37
CA GLU A 686 -30.93 -28.73 -36.25
C GLU A 686 -31.59 -27.47 -36.83
N ILE A 687 -31.04 -26.28 -36.58
CA ILE A 687 -31.57 -25.02 -37.15
C ILE A 687 -31.22 -24.85 -38.65
N ARG A 688 -30.02 -25.24 -39.10
CA ARG A 688 -29.51 -25.06 -40.47
C ARG A 688 -29.98 -26.16 -41.41
N SER A 689 -30.29 -27.35 -40.92
CA SER A 689 -30.98 -28.39 -41.71
C SER A 689 -32.39 -27.95 -42.10
N LEU A 690 -33.01 -27.04 -41.33
CA LEU A 690 -34.25 -26.37 -41.74
C LEU A 690 -34.04 -25.34 -42.88
N PHE A 691 -32.82 -24.84 -43.10
CA PHE A 691 -32.54 -23.76 -44.09
C PHE A 691 -31.49 -24.10 -45.17
N GLY A 692 -30.97 -25.33 -45.23
CA GLY A 692 -30.25 -25.86 -46.40
C GLY A 692 -28.84 -25.33 -46.68
N GLU A 693 -28.13 -24.74 -45.71
CA GLU A 693 -26.77 -24.22 -45.92
C GLU A 693 -25.67 -25.26 -45.65
N LYS A 694 -24.72 -25.37 -46.59
CA LYS A 694 -23.50 -26.18 -46.48
C LYS A 694 -22.39 -25.39 -45.77
N VAL A 695 -21.71 -26.04 -44.83
CA VAL A 695 -20.54 -25.48 -44.13
C VAL A 695 -19.28 -26.12 -44.69
N GLU A 696 -18.37 -25.30 -45.24
CA GLU A 696 -17.02 -25.73 -45.61
C GLU A 696 -16.13 -25.78 -44.36
N GLN A 697 -15.44 -26.90 -44.15
CA GLN A 697 -14.41 -27.05 -43.13
C GLN A 697 -13.04 -26.79 -43.76
N GLU A 698 -12.44 -25.63 -43.50
CA GLU A 698 -11.04 -25.40 -43.83
C GLU A 698 -10.12 -26.03 -42.76
N SER A 699 -9.40 -27.07 -43.15
CA SER A 699 -8.29 -27.64 -42.38
C SER A 699 -6.99 -26.89 -42.70
N SER A 700 -6.53 -26.07 -41.75
CA SER A 700 -5.17 -25.53 -41.75
C SER A 700 -4.53 -25.76 -40.38
N ASN A 701 -3.25 -26.13 -40.38
CA ASN A 701 -2.43 -26.29 -39.16
C ASN A 701 -2.22 -24.92 -38.50
N ILE A 702 -2.46 -24.85 -37.18
CA ILE A 702 -2.11 -23.67 -36.36
C ILE A 702 -0.60 -23.47 -36.41
N LYS A 703 -0.12 -22.29 -36.82
CA LYS A 703 1.30 -21.93 -36.72
C LYS A 703 1.65 -21.60 -35.27
N ILE A 704 2.89 -21.82 -34.84
CA ILE A 704 3.29 -21.49 -33.44
C ILE A 704 3.03 -20.01 -33.09
N GLY A 705 3.10 -19.10 -34.07
CA GLY A 705 2.70 -17.69 -33.90
C GLY A 705 1.27 -17.51 -33.38
N ASP A 706 0.35 -18.37 -33.82
CA ASP A 706 -1.04 -18.37 -33.38
C ASP A 706 -1.16 -18.87 -31.93
N ILE A 707 -0.32 -19.84 -31.51
CA ILE A 707 -0.31 -20.38 -30.14
C ILE A 707 0.01 -19.27 -29.13
N THR A 708 1.04 -18.46 -29.36
CA THR A 708 1.41 -17.41 -28.40
C THR A 708 0.37 -16.30 -28.28
N GLU A 709 -0.40 -16.06 -29.34
CA GLU A 709 -1.52 -15.10 -29.31
C GLU A 709 -2.72 -15.67 -28.55
N LEU A 710 -3.01 -16.97 -28.69
CA LEU A 710 -4.03 -17.68 -27.92
C LEU A 710 -3.70 -17.70 -26.41
N GLU A 711 -2.43 -17.92 -26.06
CA GLU A 711 -1.96 -17.88 -24.67
C GLU A 711 -2.13 -16.50 -24.06
N GLU A 712 -1.79 -15.44 -24.80
CA GLU A 712 -1.97 -14.09 -24.28
C GLU A 712 -3.45 -13.71 -24.15
N LYS A 713 -4.31 -14.15 -25.07
CA LYS A 713 -5.76 -13.96 -24.96
C LYS A 713 -6.29 -14.59 -23.67
N SER A 714 -5.84 -15.78 -23.32
CA SER A 714 -6.36 -16.59 -22.20
C SER A 714 -5.69 -16.34 -20.84
N MET A 715 -4.39 -16.06 -20.80
CA MET A 715 -3.61 -15.85 -19.57
C MET A 715 -3.12 -14.41 -19.40
N GLY A 716 -3.08 -13.61 -20.46
CA GLY A 716 -2.58 -12.23 -20.45
C GLY A 716 -1.09 -12.07 -20.76
N PHE A 717 -0.39 -13.15 -21.11
CA PHE A 717 1.00 -13.13 -21.58
C PHE A 717 1.30 -14.34 -22.47
N PRO A 718 2.26 -14.24 -23.42
CA PRO A 718 2.72 -15.40 -24.18
C PRO A 718 3.60 -16.30 -23.30
N LEU A 719 3.47 -17.61 -23.46
CA LEU A 719 4.19 -18.60 -22.66
C LEU A 719 5.16 -19.43 -23.50
N THR A 720 4.72 -20.03 -24.60
CA THR A 720 5.49 -21.07 -25.31
C THR A 720 6.59 -20.48 -26.21
N PRO A 721 7.89 -20.77 -25.96
CA PRO A 721 8.98 -20.30 -26.81
C PRO A 721 9.19 -21.18 -28.06
N VAL A 722 9.85 -20.63 -29.09
CA VAL A 722 10.27 -21.37 -30.30
C VAL A 722 11.79 -21.55 -30.30
N HIS A 723 12.26 -22.79 -30.35
CA HIS A 723 13.67 -23.19 -30.25
C HIS A 723 14.48 -22.99 -31.56
N GLU A 724 14.49 -21.78 -32.11
CA GLU A 724 15.12 -21.46 -33.40
C GLU A 724 16.15 -20.31 -33.31
N VAL A 725 16.57 -19.94 -32.10
CA VAL A 725 17.50 -18.83 -31.84
C VAL A 725 18.76 -19.37 -31.17
N PRO A 726 19.98 -18.99 -31.63
CA PRO A 726 21.22 -19.36 -30.98
C PRO A 726 21.28 -18.87 -29.52
N THR A 727 21.59 -19.77 -28.59
CA THR A 727 21.65 -19.48 -27.15
C THR A 727 23.09 -19.28 -26.66
N GLY A 728 23.28 -18.57 -25.53
CA GLY A 728 24.58 -18.44 -24.86
C GLY A 728 25.52 -17.36 -25.43
N LEU A 729 25.16 -16.74 -26.56
CA LEU A 729 25.92 -15.67 -27.17
C LEU A 729 25.74 -14.32 -26.44
N PHE A 730 24.52 -14.03 -25.99
CA PHE A 730 24.14 -12.79 -25.29
C PHE A 730 23.23 -13.10 -24.10
N ALA A 731 22.63 -12.08 -23.48
CA ALA A 731 21.62 -12.28 -22.44
C ALA A 731 20.36 -12.95 -23.01
N ARG A 732 19.59 -13.55 -22.10
CA ARG A 732 18.25 -14.08 -22.39
C ARG A 732 17.16 -13.06 -22.10
N ILE A 733 15.98 -13.27 -22.67
CA ILE A 733 14.76 -12.51 -22.38
C ILE A 733 14.44 -12.55 -20.88
N ASP A 734 14.58 -13.72 -20.24
CA ASP A 734 14.26 -13.84 -18.83
C ASP A 734 15.29 -13.16 -17.91
N ASP A 735 16.56 -13.00 -18.32
CA ASP A 735 17.53 -12.18 -17.59
C ASP A 735 17.04 -10.73 -17.46
N VAL A 736 16.50 -10.17 -18.55
CA VAL A 736 15.96 -8.79 -18.59
C VAL A 736 14.87 -8.63 -17.52
N PHE A 737 13.92 -9.57 -17.46
CA PHE A 737 12.76 -9.46 -16.57
C PHE A 737 13.05 -9.88 -15.13
N THR A 738 13.82 -10.95 -14.93
CA THR A 738 14.18 -11.47 -13.60
C THR A 738 14.95 -10.42 -12.81
N TYR A 739 16.01 -9.86 -13.42
CA TYR A 739 16.85 -8.86 -12.78
C TYR A 739 16.33 -7.43 -12.97
N GLY A 740 15.34 -7.19 -13.84
CA GLY A 740 14.84 -5.85 -14.15
C GLY A 740 15.93 -4.97 -14.78
N ARG A 741 16.53 -5.46 -15.87
CA ARG A 741 17.73 -4.90 -16.50
C ARG A 741 17.54 -4.63 -17.98
N ILE A 742 18.28 -3.66 -18.51
CA ILE A 742 18.34 -3.43 -19.94
C ILE A 742 19.51 -4.28 -20.46
N LEU A 743 19.26 -5.22 -21.37
CA LEU A 743 20.30 -6.15 -21.85
C LEU A 743 20.20 -6.40 -23.36
N PRO A 744 21.32 -6.69 -24.03
CA PRO A 744 21.34 -7.16 -25.40
C PRO A 744 20.90 -8.62 -25.44
N VAL A 745 19.88 -8.91 -26.24
CA VAL A 745 19.26 -10.24 -26.37
C VAL A 745 19.12 -10.57 -27.84
N LEU A 746 19.42 -11.82 -28.22
CA LEU A 746 19.06 -12.30 -29.55
C LEU A 746 17.62 -12.72 -29.55
N VAL A 747 16.85 -12.20 -30.51
CA VAL A 747 15.43 -12.52 -30.62
C VAL A 747 15.03 -12.81 -32.05
N LYS A 748 14.01 -13.65 -32.20
CA LYS A 748 13.27 -13.87 -33.44
C LYS A 748 11.82 -13.49 -33.24
N ARG A 749 11.20 -12.88 -34.24
CA ARG A 749 9.75 -12.64 -34.25
C ARG A 749 8.99 -13.97 -34.35
N VAL A 750 8.02 -14.16 -33.47
CA VAL A 750 7.11 -15.33 -33.46
C VAL A 750 5.74 -14.94 -34.03
N SER A 751 5.21 -13.80 -33.60
CA SER A 751 3.98 -13.20 -34.11
C SER A 751 4.03 -11.68 -33.94
N ARG A 752 2.91 -10.98 -34.19
CA ARG A 752 2.90 -9.51 -34.12
C ARG A 752 3.30 -9.02 -32.73
N ASN A 753 4.43 -8.32 -32.67
CA ASN A 753 4.97 -7.77 -31.43
C ASN A 753 5.29 -8.85 -30.36
N ILE A 754 5.49 -10.11 -30.74
CA ILE A 754 5.92 -11.20 -29.85
C ILE A 754 7.25 -11.75 -30.34
N VAL A 755 8.21 -11.86 -29.42
CA VAL A 755 9.57 -12.29 -29.72
C VAL A 755 10.03 -13.41 -28.78
N THR A 756 10.88 -14.29 -29.28
CA THR A 756 11.50 -15.41 -28.55
C THR A 756 13.02 -15.32 -28.63
N ASP A 757 13.72 -15.80 -27.61
CA ASP A 757 15.18 -16.01 -27.63
C ASP A 757 15.57 -17.49 -27.71
N GLY A 758 14.60 -18.37 -27.99
CA GLY A 758 14.81 -19.81 -28.02
C GLY A 758 14.47 -20.52 -26.73
N LEU A 759 14.39 -19.82 -25.59
CA LEU A 759 14.11 -20.43 -24.27
C LEU A 759 12.96 -19.72 -23.54
N SER A 760 12.71 -18.47 -23.89
CA SER A 760 11.71 -17.58 -23.32
C SER A 760 11.03 -16.79 -24.44
N VAL A 761 9.86 -16.24 -24.12
CA VAL A 761 9.05 -15.45 -25.04
C VAL A 761 8.47 -14.26 -24.29
N CYS A 762 8.32 -13.13 -24.98
CA CYS A 762 7.66 -11.96 -24.44
C CYS A 762 7.00 -11.12 -25.52
N ARG A 763 6.00 -10.32 -25.11
CA ARG A 763 5.49 -9.22 -25.93
C ARG A 763 6.44 -8.03 -25.84
N VAL A 764 6.62 -7.34 -26.96
CA VAL A 764 7.35 -6.08 -27.09
C VAL A 764 6.45 -4.99 -27.66
N ARG A 765 6.74 -3.72 -27.37
CA ARG A 765 5.94 -2.57 -27.85
C ARG A 765 6.32 -2.10 -29.26
N THR A 766 7.41 -2.63 -29.81
CA THR A 766 7.97 -2.26 -31.11
C THR A 766 8.02 -3.50 -31.97
N ASP A 767 7.60 -3.41 -33.23
CA ASP A 767 7.71 -4.53 -34.17
C ASP A 767 9.18 -4.86 -34.46
N VAL A 768 9.46 -6.14 -34.64
CA VAL A 768 10.80 -6.65 -34.96
C VAL A 768 10.74 -7.28 -36.34
N PRO A 769 11.67 -6.97 -37.26
CA PRO A 769 11.68 -7.60 -38.58
C PRO A 769 11.85 -9.12 -38.50
N ASP A 770 11.44 -9.82 -39.56
CA ASP A 770 11.64 -11.27 -39.64
C ASP A 770 13.12 -11.66 -39.67
N GLY A 771 13.43 -12.79 -39.03
CA GLY A 771 14.79 -13.28 -38.84
C GLY A 771 15.31 -13.02 -37.42
N VAL A 772 16.54 -13.48 -37.16
CA VAL A 772 17.20 -13.32 -35.86
C VAL A 772 17.88 -11.95 -35.81
N HIS A 773 17.57 -11.19 -34.76
CA HIS A 773 18.09 -9.84 -34.53
C HIS A 773 18.70 -9.72 -33.15
N LEU A 774 19.73 -8.90 -33.02
CA LEU A 774 20.20 -8.43 -31.72
C LEU A 774 19.37 -7.22 -31.33
N VAL A 775 18.75 -7.26 -30.15
CA VAL A 775 17.93 -6.16 -29.62
C VAL A 775 18.43 -5.74 -28.25
N LEU A 776 18.39 -4.44 -27.97
CA LEU A 776 18.57 -3.93 -26.61
C LEU A 776 17.19 -3.87 -25.94
N LEU A 777 16.85 -4.91 -25.18
CA LEU A 777 15.55 -5.09 -24.56
C LEU A 777 15.52 -4.50 -23.15
N SER A 778 14.43 -3.82 -22.80
CA SER A 778 14.20 -3.28 -21.45
C SER A 778 13.10 -4.05 -20.71
N PRO A 779 13.09 -4.05 -19.36
CA PRO A 779 12.07 -4.74 -18.58
C PRO A 779 10.67 -4.11 -18.70
N LEU A 780 10.56 -2.97 -19.39
CA LEU A 780 9.30 -2.32 -19.76
C LEU A 780 8.75 -2.83 -21.10
N GLN A 781 9.27 -3.96 -21.62
CA GLN A 781 8.90 -4.54 -22.93
C GLN A 781 9.17 -3.58 -24.11
N LYS A 782 10.07 -2.60 -23.92
CA LYS A 782 10.48 -1.68 -24.97
C LYS A 782 11.82 -2.13 -25.54
N ILE A 783 11.88 -2.24 -26.85
CA ILE A 783 13.15 -2.38 -27.58
C ILE A 783 13.73 -0.98 -27.78
N ILE A 784 14.92 -0.75 -27.24
CA ILE A 784 15.62 0.54 -27.32
C ILE A 784 16.30 0.69 -28.68
N LYS A 785 16.89 -0.38 -29.18
CA LYS A 785 17.60 -0.41 -30.46
C LYS A 785 17.67 -1.85 -31.01
N ILE A 786 17.71 -1.97 -32.33
CA ILE A 786 17.73 -3.23 -33.09
C ILE A 786 18.94 -3.20 -34.02
N TRP A 787 19.61 -4.34 -34.18
CA TRP A 787 20.67 -4.56 -35.14
C TRP A 787 20.48 -5.89 -35.87
N PRO A 788 20.91 -6.00 -37.15
CA PRO A 788 21.05 -7.29 -37.80
C PRO A 788 22.07 -8.14 -37.03
N PHE A 789 21.84 -9.44 -36.97
CA PHE A 789 22.73 -10.39 -36.31
C PHE A 789 23.47 -11.26 -37.33
N ASN A 790 24.74 -11.49 -37.06
CA ASN A 790 25.56 -12.57 -37.63
C ASN A 790 26.47 -13.13 -36.53
N GLU A 791 27.11 -14.27 -36.78
CA GLU A 791 27.96 -14.97 -35.80
C GLU A 791 29.14 -14.12 -35.26
N ASN A 792 29.58 -13.12 -36.04
CA ASN A 792 30.65 -12.19 -35.69
C ASN A 792 30.17 -10.95 -34.92
N THR A 793 28.87 -10.81 -34.66
CA THR A 793 28.31 -9.67 -33.94
C THR A 793 28.77 -9.70 -32.48
N ARG A 794 29.26 -8.58 -31.97
CA ARG A 794 29.65 -8.38 -30.56
C ARG A 794 28.98 -7.15 -29.97
N PHE A 795 28.62 -7.22 -28.69
CA PHE A 795 28.09 -6.09 -27.94
C PHE A 795 29.15 -5.62 -26.94
N VAL A 796 29.61 -4.37 -27.10
CA VAL A 796 30.67 -3.81 -26.27
C VAL A 796 30.08 -2.77 -25.33
N TYR A 797 30.09 -3.07 -24.04
CA TYR A 797 29.83 -2.13 -22.95
C TYR A 797 31.06 -1.26 -22.70
N ARG A 798 30.85 0.00 -22.32
CA ARG A 798 31.91 0.88 -21.83
C ARG A 798 31.48 1.52 -20.51
N VAL A 799 32.29 1.35 -19.48
CA VAL A 799 32.01 1.77 -18.10
C VAL A 799 33.25 2.37 -17.43
N ASP A 800 33.03 3.05 -16.31
CA ASP A 800 34.10 3.56 -15.44
C ASP A 800 34.71 2.45 -14.56
N PHE A 801 35.92 2.67 -14.04
CA PHE A 801 36.64 1.71 -13.17
C PHE A 801 35.93 1.36 -11.87
N THR A 802 34.89 2.11 -11.50
CA THR A 802 34.03 1.86 -10.34
C THR A 802 32.93 0.82 -10.60
N ALA A 803 32.72 0.42 -11.86
CA ALA A 803 31.68 -0.53 -12.21
C ALA A 803 31.99 -1.95 -11.71
N THR A 804 30.97 -2.59 -11.12
CA THR A 804 31.03 -4.02 -10.80
C THR A 804 30.63 -4.84 -12.02
N LEU A 805 31.40 -5.88 -12.34
CA LEU A 805 31.19 -6.74 -13.50
C LEU A 805 30.66 -8.12 -13.06
N GLU A 806 29.97 -8.78 -13.99
CA GLU A 806 29.52 -10.17 -13.85
C GLU A 806 29.68 -10.94 -15.16
N LYS A 807 29.63 -12.27 -15.08
CA LYS A 807 29.65 -13.15 -16.26
C LYS A 807 28.45 -12.86 -17.18
N ALA A 808 28.69 -12.93 -18.47
CA ALA A 808 27.74 -12.61 -19.54
C ALA A 808 27.82 -13.65 -20.67
N GLY A 809 27.05 -13.45 -21.73
CA GLY A 809 27.15 -14.24 -22.95
C GLY A 809 28.52 -14.07 -23.63
N GLN A 810 28.91 -15.05 -24.43
CA GLN A 810 30.24 -15.11 -25.05
C GLN A 810 30.57 -13.90 -25.95
N ASN A 811 29.54 -13.26 -26.52
CA ASN A 811 29.68 -12.12 -27.44
C ASN A 811 29.54 -10.76 -26.76
N GLU A 812 29.50 -10.73 -25.43
CA GLU A 812 29.47 -9.51 -24.63
C GLU A 812 30.86 -9.17 -24.10
N ILE A 813 31.27 -7.91 -24.28
CA ILE A 813 32.60 -7.43 -23.91
C ILE A 813 32.42 -6.16 -23.07
N THR A 814 33.12 -6.04 -21.96
CA THR A 814 33.15 -4.80 -21.18
C THR A 814 34.52 -4.11 -21.28
N GLU A 815 34.53 -2.87 -21.76
CA GLU A 815 35.65 -1.93 -21.74
C GLU A 815 35.57 -1.06 -20.47
N VAL A 816 36.53 -1.22 -19.55
CA VAL A 816 36.64 -0.43 -18.33
C VAL A 816 37.67 0.67 -18.52
N LEU A 817 37.26 1.92 -18.30
CA LEU A 817 38.13 3.10 -18.39
C LEU A 817 38.83 3.35 -17.06
N LYS A 818 40.17 3.33 -17.05
CA LYS A 818 40.97 3.66 -15.86
C LYS A 818 42.17 4.53 -16.28
N ASN A 819 42.23 5.78 -15.81
CA ASN A 819 43.34 6.71 -16.08
C ASN A 819 43.72 6.83 -17.57
N GLY A 820 42.73 6.84 -18.47
CA GLY A 820 42.94 6.91 -19.92
C GLY A 820 43.23 5.56 -20.60
N ALA A 821 43.55 4.50 -19.84
CA ALA A 821 43.69 3.15 -20.36
C ALA A 821 42.32 2.43 -20.43
N VAL A 822 42.17 1.55 -21.41
CA VAL A 822 40.98 0.70 -21.59
C VAL A 822 41.37 -0.74 -21.31
N VAL A 823 40.78 -1.35 -20.28
CA VAL A 823 40.92 -2.79 -19.99
C VAL A 823 39.68 -3.50 -20.53
N ARG A 824 39.88 -4.58 -21.29
CA ARG A 824 38.79 -5.36 -21.90
C ARG A 824 38.56 -6.67 -21.13
N TYR A 825 37.30 -6.96 -20.86
CA TYR A 825 36.83 -8.20 -20.24
C TYR A 825 35.85 -8.89 -21.17
N GLU A 826 36.24 -10.01 -21.77
CA GLU A 826 35.39 -10.81 -22.66
C GLU A 826 34.49 -11.76 -21.87
N GLY A 827 33.22 -11.85 -22.25
CA GLY A 827 32.22 -12.64 -21.52
C GLY A 827 31.79 -11.99 -20.21
N TYR A 828 31.90 -10.66 -20.10
CA TYR A 828 31.47 -9.89 -18.93
C TYR A 828 30.59 -8.71 -19.32
N ARG A 829 29.63 -8.40 -18.44
CA ARG A 829 28.76 -7.21 -18.51
C ARG A 829 28.82 -6.43 -17.19
N PRO A 830 28.56 -5.11 -17.18
CA PRO A 830 28.38 -4.37 -15.94
C PRO A 830 27.14 -4.87 -15.19
N LEU A 831 27.11 -4.75 -13.86
CA LEU A 831 25.94 -5.11 -13.04
C LEU A 831 24.81 -4.07 -13.14
N THR A 832 25.16 -2.79 -13.30
CA THR A 832 24.19 -1.69 -13.42
C THR A 832 23.90 -1.34 -14.88
N ASP A 833 22.78 -0.64 -15.11
CA ASP A 833 22.39 -0.18 -16.46
C ASP A 833 23.07 1.15 -16.86
N GLU A 834 24.18 1.51 -16.19
CA GLU A 834 24.94 2.75 -16.41
C GLU A 834 26.17 2.47 -17.28
N TYR A 835 25.92 2.29 -18.57
CA TYR A 835 26.96 2.01 -19.54
C TYR A 835 26.70 2.74 -20.85
N ARG A 836 27.78 3.05 -21.56
CA ARG A 836 27.72 3.32 -23.00
C ARG A 836 27.87 2.01 -23.74
N TYR A 837 27.37 1.94 -24.97
CA TYR A 837 27.47 0.71 -25.74
C TYR A 837 27.70 0.97 -27.22
N ARG A 838 28.31 0.00 -27.89
CA ARG A 838 28.41 -0.09 -29.35
C ARG A 838 28.31 -1.56 -29.78
N VAL A 839 27.83 -1.77 -31.00
CA VAL A 839 27.86 -3.08 -31.66
C VAL A 839 28.98 -3.05 -32.68
N VAL A 840 29.84 -4.06 -32.66
CA VAL A 840 30.95 -4.19 -33.62
C VAL A 840 30.80 -5.51 -34.37
N PRO A 841 30.94 -5.54 -35.71
CA PRO A 841 31.35 -6.75 -36.39
C PRO A 841 32.80 -7.06 -35.97
N ARG A 842 33.10 -8.32 -35.69
CA ARG A 842 34.42 -8.76 -35.17
C ARG A 842 35.59 -8.19 -35.97
#